data_AF-A0AAJ3RQ88-F1
#
_entry.id   AF-A0AAJ3RQ88-F1
#
_cell.length_a   1.000
_cell.length_b   1.000
_cell.length_c   1.000
_cell.angle_alpha   90.00
_cell.angle_beta   90.00
_cell.angle_gamma   90.00
#
_symmetry.space_group_name_H-M   'P 1'
#
loop_
_entity.id
_entity.type
_entity.pdbx_description
1 polymer ?
#
loop_
_entity_poly.entity_id
_entity_poly.type
_entity_poly.pdbx_seq_one_letter_code
_entity_poly.pdbx_strand_id
1 'polypeptide(L)'
;MKALHTILGLALFFTATQSGQAQVARYDKTQAVGDKSFNYPTEDVQKHKTHKNKDIRIVFSDRDHNKAYATPYAQRILSEQKLGAPFYVIGEKNGFYKVVAANQSLLGQPKGMFAPLYSRKNHFKDAKNSPFVGWIDKNNVLEYNHSFVSKDNNFPIRYRIGASSISRLANLKTFFISDTLSLYNDPFFLEKKDDKLLSGQIVYAYKYDASKQAVLVSDRPTLSDSTRTALGWIPTDLAAMVGQNRVYLLDTTYPDFCNLPLGSNLLFTTSGNWVNTSANQKIAVNVPLSVWDRTKSMMVNIKGEDVSVSDIDQLIEGCKKMNIHLIFFDKDRQRVRNLINALQGLNNKVSKDTQVKFSLTSVSDKGNKHISPTSDFGSWMDFLAKVTAPNALPISGGAGFHAAMNTIFAETPYVKFENNVFLILGTDELLTFTPDINTEIYTRSTTLLLAQLFSNEGLLSQNFVLQSKELLENYIAEYINFTSDYLCEPTWPKTGFFTNMSTSSENVYLQETPKETVVAGGFVYPNLYSEVSNAGLSRVLDSLFVKVADRNDALANISRKSENKYGTLRAVPTQEIINLCRTSPTSVTDIEKNNVHDLLFKEMLLEPQQLSTYDEGYLFDTMEMQALLDGYRDMMPFISADSLGKKELSVLKKNYKRQCELVNRLSYRKVLKSKSSISKVSYHRVSLPSSDDLNYVVRVKDIRRKKCNDSEWDKCYKNMYDRLVELEKLFKSGRLKTVPVAGKTYYFVPIKALP
;
A
#
# COMPACT_ATOMS: atom_id res chain seq x y z
N MET A 1 21.17 8.87 -25.24
CA MET A 1 22.03 7.83 -24.62
C MET A 1 21.72 7.84 -23.14
N LYS A 2 21.03 6.89 -22.51
CA LYS A 2 20.49 5.57 -22.86
C LYS A 2 18.97 5.60 -22.57
N ALA A 3 18.16 5.19 -23.53
CA ALA A 3 16.74 4.82 -23.41
C ALA A 3 16.39 4.11 -24.73
N LEU A 4 17.08 3.00 -24.92
CA LEU A 4 16.93 2.01 -25.97
C LEU A 4 17.12 0.71 -25.21
N HIS A 5 16.29 -0.31 -25.47
CA HIS A 5 16.10 -1.57 -24.74
C HIS A 5 14.95 -1.55 -23.73
N THR A 6 13.72 -1.71 -24.26
CA THR A 6 12.84 -2.86 -23.97
C THR A 6 11.55 -2.73 -24.79
N ILE A 7 11.53 -3.33 -25.99
CA ILE A 7 10.30 -3.81 -26.64
C ILE A 7 10.67 -5.17 -27.23
N LEU A 8 10.64 -6.20 -26.39
CA LEU A 8 10.62 -7.59 -26.81
C LEU A 8 9.47 -8.24 -26.07
N GLY A 9 8.47 -8.72 -26.81
CA GLY A 9 7.30 -9.40 -26.24
C GLY A 9 5.96 -8.86 -26.74
N LEU A 10 5.76 -8.83 -28.06
CA LEU A 10 4.43 -8.85 -28.70
C LEU A 10 4.65 -9.03 -30.20
N ALA A 11 5.06 -10.25 -30.58
CA ALA A 11 5.08 -10.68 -31.96
C ALA A 11 4.45 -12.07 -32.01
N LEU A 12 3.27 -12.12 -32.63
CA LEU A 12 2.66 -13.22 -33.38
C LEU A 12 1.17 -13.25 -33.06
N PHE A 13 0.37 -12.73 -34.01
CA PHE A 13 -0.85 -13.31 -34.55
C PHE A 13 -1.52 -12.25 -35.44
N PHE A 14 -1.09 -12.19 -36.70
CA PHE A 14 -1.86 -11.54 -37.77
C PHE A 14 -1.69 -12.36 -39.05
N THR A 15 -2.65 -13.23 -39.33
CA THR A 15 -2.90 -13.76 -40.67
C THR A 15 -4.02 -12.94 -41.29
N ALA A 16 -3.67 -11.91 -42.06
CA ALA A 16 -4.62 -11.18 -42.89
C ALA A 16 -4.17 -11.28 -44.34
N THR A 17 -5.00 -11.91 -45.17
CA THR A 17 -4.88 -11.99 -46.63
C THR A 17 -5.00 -10.59 -47.24
N GLN A 18 -3.93 -10.12 -47.90
CA GLN A 18 -3.89 -8.81 -48.57
C GLN A 18 -4.62 -8.85 -49.91
N SER A 19 -5.73 -8.11 -50.04
CA SER A 19 -6.28 -7.69 -51.34
C SER A 19 -5.85 -6.25 -51.63
N GLY A 20 -5.20 -6.02 -52.77
CA GLY A 20 -4.63 -4.73 -53.15
C GLY A 20 -5.68 -3.63 -53.37
N GLN A 21 -5.64 -2.59 -52.55
CA GLN A 21 -5.79 -1.16 -52.91
C GLN A 21 -5.76 -0.33 -51.61
N ALA A 22 -4.54 0.04 -51.21
CA ALA A 22 -4.12 1.18 -50.37
C ALA A 22 -2.72 0.82 -49.82
N GLN A 23 -1.66 1.29 -50.48
CA GLN A 23 -0.27 1.01 -50.06
C GLN A 23 0.38 2.26 -49.47
N VAL A 24 1.37 2.04 -48.59
CA VAL A 24 2.26 3.09 -48.09
C VAL A 24 3.18 3.54 -49.23
N ALA A 25 3.23 4.84 -49.52
CA ALA A 25 4.07 5.32 -50.61
C ALA A 25 5.56 5.22 -50.22
N ARG A 26 6.44 5.05 -51.21
CA ARG A 26 7.90 4.83 -50.99
C ARG A 26 8.57 5.87 -50.09
N TYR A 27 8.10 7.12 -50.16
CA TYR A 27 8.64 8.25 -49.41
C TYR A 27 7.65 8.79 -48.37
N ASP A 28 6.60 8.04 -48.03
CA ASP A 28 5.70 8.40 -46.92
C ASP A 28 6.53 8.51 -45.64
N LYS A 29 6.25 9.57 -44.88
CA LYS A 29 6.94 9.91 -43.64
C LYS A 29 5.98 9.78 -42.47
N THR A 30 6.46 9.20 -41.37
CA THR A 30 5.74 9.24 -40.10
C THR A 30 5.66 10.67 -39.59
N GLN A 31 4.50 11.08 -39.10
CA GLN A 31 4.33 12.37 -38.44
C GLN A 31 5.19 12.44 -37.16
N ALA A 32 5.57 13.65 -36.79
CA ALA A 32 6.19 13.93 -35.50
C ALA A 32 5.12 14.35 -34.49
N VAL A 33 5.38 14.14 -33.20
CA VAL A 33 4.45 14.52 -32.11
C VAL A 33 4.11 16.02 -32.15
N GLY A 34 5.09 16.87 -32.48
CA GLY A 34 4.87 18.32 -32.58
C GLY A 34 4.68 18.98 -31.21
N ASP A 35 3.71 19.89 -31.11
CA ASP A 35 3.51 20.72 -29.91
C ASP A 35 2.57 20.07 -28.85
N LYS A 36 2.15 18.83 -29.11
CA LYS A 36 1.23 18.04 -28.27
C LYS A 36 1.98 16.89 -27.60
N SER A 37 2.92 17.20 -26.71
CA SER A 37 3.74 16.18 -26.05
C SER A 37 3.14 15.63 -24.76
N PHE A 38 2.15 16.32 -24.17
CA PHE A 38 1.60 15.98 -22.86
C PHE A 38 0.08 15.88 -22.92
N ASN A 39 -0.44 14.84 -22.29
CA ASN A 39 -1.87 14.60 -22.15
C ASN A 39 -2.41 15.32 -20.91
N TYR A 40 -3.13 16.44 -21.08
CA TYR A 40 -3.71 17.18 -19.96
C TYR A 40 -5.23 16.97 -19.88
N PRO A 41 -5.84 16.81 -18.69
CA PRO A 41 -7.24 16.38 -18.51
C PRO A 41 -8.32 17.41 -18.91
N THR A 42 -7.94 18.63 -19.29
CA THR A 42 -8.88 19.70 -19.73
C THR A 42 -8.38 20.39 -20.98
N GLU A 43 -9.24 20.48 -22.00
CA GLU A 43 -8.87 21.02 -23.31
C GLU A 43 -8.80 22.56 -23.37
N ASP A 44 -9.42 23.28 -22.43
CA ASP A 44 -9.68 24.74 -22.56
C ASP A 44 -8.95 25.69 -21.60
N VAL A 45 -8.08 25.20 -20.71
CA VAL A 45 -7.23 26.10 -19.89
C VAL A 45 -5.85 26.20 -20.52
N GLN A 46 -5.60 27.34 -21.19
CA GLN A 46 -4.34 27.79 -21.81
C GLN A 46 -3.21 26.74 -21.79
N LYS A 47 -3.21 25.83 -22.79
CA LYS A 47 -2.13 24.84 -22.96
C LYS A 47 -0.78 25.56 -22.94
N HIS A 48 0.13 25.16 -22.07
CA HIS A 48 1.47 25.73 -22.04
C HIS A 48 2.14 25.51 -23.40
N LYS A 49 2.63 26.60 -24.03
CA LYS A 49 3.36 26.50 -25.29
C LYS A 49 4.60 25.62 -25.09
N THR A 50 4.67 24.50 -25.81
CA THR A 50 5.84 23.62 -25.86
C THR A 50 6.61 23.85 -27.15
N HIS A 51 7.88 23.51 -27.15
CA HIS A 51 8.72 23.40 -28.34
C HIS A 51 8.35 22.12 -29.09
N LYS A 52 8.47 22.16 -30.43
CA LYS A 52 8.19 21.02 -31.30
C LYS A 52 8.98 19.78 -30.89
N ASN A 53 8.26 18.76 -30.46
CA ASN A 53 8.78 17.42 -30.28
C ASN A 53 8.96 16.73 -31.64
N LYS A 54 10.19 16.29 -31.92
CA LYS A 54 10.60 15.67 -33.19
C LYS A 54 10.50 14.14 -33.17
N ASP A 55 10.12 13.56 -32.03
CA ASP A 55 9.91 12.13 -31.89
C ASP A 55 8.75 11.67 -32.77
N ILE A 56 8.77 10.40 -33.13
CA ILE A 56 7.77 9.78 -33.99
C ILE A 56 6.43 9.79 -33.26
N ARG A 57 5.37 10.25 -33.94
CA ARG A 57 4.01 10.19 -33.43
C ARG A 57 3.48 8.76 -33.54
N ILE A 58 3.24 8.15 -32.38
CA ILE A 58 2.58 6.85 -32.26
C ILE A 58 1.25 7.10 -31.57
N VAL A 59 0.17 6.65 -32.21
CA VAL A 59 -1.18 6.64 -31.63
C VAL A 59 -1.60 5.20 -31.40
N PHE A 60 -2.58 4.97 -30.52
CA PHE A 60 -3.01 3.63 -30.14
C PHE A 60 -4.50 3.47 -30.40
N SER A 61 -4.97 2.27 -30.74
CA SER A 61 -6.41 2.01 -30.75
C SER A 61 -6.97 2.24 -29.34
N ASP A 62 -8.07 2.96 -29.23
CA ASP A 62 -8.74 3.17 -27.93
C ASP A 62 -9.81 2.13 -27.62
N ARG A 63 -10.06 1.16 -28.49
CA ARG A 63 -11.08 0.11 -28.31
C ARG A 63 -10.74 -1.16 -29.07
N ASP A 64 -11.38 -2.27 -28.70
CA ASP A 64 -11.42 -3.46 -29.55
C ASP A 64 -12.38 -3.27 -30.72
N HIS A 65 -12.24 -4.11 -31.75
CA HIS A 65 -13.01 -4.02 -33.00
C HIS A 65 -12.95 -2.64 -33.67
N ASN A 66 -11.85 -1.92 -33.46
CA ASN A 66 -11.69 -0.58 -34.01
C ASN A 66 -11.48 -0.65 -35.53
N LYS A 67 -12.46 -0.16 -36.28
CA LYS A 67 -12.53 -0.29 -37.73
C LYS A 67 -11.55 0.67 -38.41
N ALA A 68 -10.69 0.11 -39.25
CA ALA A 68 -9.83 0.85 -40.17
C ALA A 68 -10.38 0.74 -41.59
N TYR A 69 -10.50 1.86 -42.29
CA TYR A 69 -11.15 1.96 -43.59
C TYR A 69 -10.15 2.11 -44.75
N ALA A 70 -10.58 1.76 -45.96
CA ALA A 70 -9.75 1.90 -47.16
C ALA A 70 -9.50 3.36 -47.55
N THR A 71 -10.49 4.22 -47.30
CA THR A 71 -10.50 5.63 -47.71
C THR A 71 -10.86 6.52 -46.51
N PRO A 72 -10.52 7.82 -46.55
CA PRO A 72 -10.85 8.79 -45.49
C PRO A 72 -12.36 9.16 -45.45
N TYR A 73 -13.23 8.38 -46.09
CA TYR A 73 -14.68 8.57 -46.14
C TYR A 73 -15.44 7.37 -45.53
N ALA A 74 -14.73 6.49 -44.82
CA ALA A 74 -15.29 5.32 -44.13
C ALA A 74 -16.13 4.36 -45.01
N GLN A 75 -15.85 4.28 -46.32
CA GLN A 75 -16.69 3.53 -47.26
C GLN A 75 -16.55 2.00 -47.15
N ARG A 76 -15.35 1.48 -46.87
CA ARG A 76 -15.05 0.05 -46.82
C ARG A 76 -14.09 -0.26 -45.68
N ILE A 77 -14.46 -1.21 -44.81
CA ILE A 77 -13.59 -1.71 -43.73
C ILE A 77 -12.48 -2.56 -44.35
N LEU A 78 -11.23 -2.31 -43.96
CA LEU A 78 -10.06 -3.09 -44.34
C LEU A 78 -9.61 -4.05 -43.24
N SER A 79 -9.64 -3.59 -41.99
CA SER A 79 -9.21 -4.36 -40.84
C SER A 79 -9.88 -3.85 -39.57
N GLU A 80 -9.86 -4.70 -38.55
CA GLU A 80 -10.26 -4.35 -37.18
C GLU A 80 -9.07 -4.48 -36.25
N GLN A 81 -8.99 -3.58 -35.28
CA GLN A 81 -7.84 -3.46 -34.39
C GLN A 81 -8.26 -3.64 -32.93
N LYS A 82 -7.36 -4.22 -32.14
CA LYS A 82 -7.52 -4.40 -30.69
C LYS A 82 -7.14 -3.14 -29.92
N LEU A 83 -7.72 -2.95 -28.74
CA LEU A 83 -7.40 -1.93 -27.76
C LEU A 83 -5.89 -1.92 -27.48
N GLY A 84 -5.29 -0.74 -27.51
CA GLY A 84 -3.86 -0.55 -27.27
C GLY A 84 -2.95 -0.91 -28.46
N ALA A 85 -3.50 -1.34 -29.60
CA ALA A 85 -2.69 -1.59 -30.81
C ALA A 85 -1.99 -0.30 -31.27
N PRO A 86 -0.65 -0.28 -31.46
CA PRO A 86 0.09 0.93 -31.77
C PRO A 86 0.21 1.18 -33.28
N PHE A 87 0.16 2.45 -33.68
CA PHE A 87 0.16 2.89 -35.07
C PHE A 87 1.08 4.07 -35.33
N TYR A 88 1.82 4.02 -36.45
CA TYR A 88 2.46 5.20 -37.02
C TYR A 88 1.46 5.99 -37.85
N VAL A 89 1.31 7.28 -37.56
CA VAL A 89 0.48 8.19 -38.36
C VAL A 89 1.30 8.69 -39.55
N ILE A 90 0.81 8.44 -40.76
CA ILE A 90 1.47 8.86 -42.01
C ILE A 90 0.66 9.91 -42.79
N GLY A 91 -0.58 10.16 -42.39
CA GLY A 91 -1.44 11.16 -43.03
C GLY A 91 -2.69 11.45 -42.19
N GLU A 92 -3.32 12.57 -42.51
CA GLU A 92 -4.52 13.04 -41.82
C GLU A 92 -5.44 13.71 -42.84
N LYS A 93 -6.71 13.30 -42.89
CA LYS A 93 -7.71 13.86 -43.80
C LYS A 93 -9.12 13.58 -43.27
N ASN A 94 -10.02 14.56 -43.37
CA ASN A 94 -11.45 14.44 -43.02
C ASN A 94 -11.75 13.85 -41.62
N GLY A 95 -10.90 14.11 -40.62
CA GLY A 95 -11.11 13.53 -39.28
C GLY A 95 -10.60 12.09 -39.11
N PHE A 96 -9.89 11.55 -40.09
CA PHE A 96 -9.26 10.23 -40.04
C PHE A 96 -7.74 10.32 -40.10
N TYR A 97 -7.07 9.37 -39.44
CA TYR A 97 -5.63 9.11 -39.55
C TYR A 97 -5.36 7.96 -40.51
N LYS A 98 -4.48 8.20 -41.49
CA LYS A 98 -3.88 7.13 -42.30
C LYS A 98 -2.77 6.49 -41.48
N VAL A 99 -2.88 5.20 -41.22
CA VAL A 99 -2.05 4.50 -40.24
C VAL A 99 -1.38 3.22 -40.77
N VAL A 100 -0.21 2.93 -40.21
CA VAL A 100 0.58 1.71 -40.41
C VAL A 100 0.84 1.09 -39.04
N ALA A 101 0.78 -0.23 -38.89
CA ALA A 101 1.07 -0.88 -37.62
C ALA A 101 2.50 -0.54 -37.16
N ALA A 102 2.64 -0.09 -35.91
CA ALA A 102 3.90 0.43 -35.41
C ALA A 102 4.86 -0.70 -35.02
N ASN A 103 6.03 -0.72 -35.65
CA ASN A 103 7.14 -1.60 -35.28
C ASN A 103 8.47 -0.92 -35.64
N GLN A 104 9.36 -0.80 -34.65
CA GLN A 104 10.64 -0.09 -34.81
C GLN A 104 11.53 -0.68 -35.90
N SER A 105 11.42 -1.98 -36.18
CA SER A 105 12.20 -2.65 -37.23
C SER A 105 11.90 -2.09 -38.63
N LEU A 106 10.69 -1.56 -38.84
CA LEU A 106 10.20 -1.01 -40.11
C LEU A 106 10.86 0.33 -40.48
N LEU A 107 11.32 1.09 -39.47
CA LEU A 107 11.88 2.43 -39.70
C LEU A 107 13.34 2.36 -40.13
N GLY A 108 13.72 3.22 -41.07
CA GLY A 108 15.07 3.35 -41.59
C GLY A 108 15.12 4.10 -42.91
N GLN A 109 16.25 3.98 -43.62
CA GLN A 109 16.43 4.66 -44.89
C GLN A 109 15.58 3.99 -45.98
N PRO A 110 14.74 4.73 -46.73
CA PRO A 110 13.96 4.14 -47.81
C PRO A 110 14.89 3.63 -48.92
N LYS A 111 14.50 2.57 -49.62
CA LYS A 111 15.22 2.07 -50.80
C LYS A 111 14.93 2.96 -52.03
N GLY A 112 15.96 3.39 -52.76
CA GLY A 112 15.83 4.09 -54.06
C GLY A 112 16.85 5.21 -54.29
N MET A 113 16.82 5.81 -55.49
CA MET A 113 17.80 6.80 -55.95
C MET A 113 17.90 8.05 -55.03
N PHE A 114 16.78 8.48 -54.43
CA PHE A 114 16.74 9.63 -53.53
C PHE A 114 16.94 9.29 -52.05
N ALA A 115 17.26 8.03 -51.71
CA ALA A 115 17.42 7.57 -50.32
C ALA A 115 18.32 8.46 -49.43
N PRO A 116 19.42 9.07 -49.90
CA PRO A 116 20.25 9.96 -49.08
C PRO A 116 19.54 11.23 -48.60
N LEU A 117 18.46 11.65 -49.27
CA LEU A 117 17.71 12.87 -48.94
C LEU A 117 16.68 12.68 -47.81
N TYR A 118 16.45 11.44 -47.36
CA TYR A 118 15.39 11.11 -46.41
C TYR A 118 15.93 10.56 -45.07
N SER A 119 15.29 10.98 -43.98
CA SER A 119 15.69 10.63 -42.61
C SER A 119 15.47 9.16 -42.29
N ARG A 120 16.47 8.49 -41.71
CA ARG A 120 16.38 7.13 -41.16
C ARG A 120 15.40 6.98 -39.99
N LYS A 121 15.06 8.09 -39.33
CA LYS A 121 14.25 8.06 -38.11
C LYS A 121 12.75 8.05 -38.40
N ASN A 122 12.30 8.64 -39.50
CA ASN A 122 10.89 8.95 -39.73
C ASN A 122 10.36 8.39 -41.06
N HIS A 123 11.13 7.54 -41.74
CA HIS A 123 10.71 6.88 -42.98
C HIS A 123 10.82 5.36 -42.83
N PHE A 124 10.15 4.65 -43.71
CA PHE A 124 10.15 3.19 -43.75
C PHE A 124 11.29 2.65 -44.61
N LYS A 125 12.00 1.62 -44.14
CA LYS A 125 13.00 0.89 -44.94
C LYS A 125 12.39 0.26 -46.18
N ASP A 126 11.20 -0.32 -46.00
CA ASP A 126 10.43 -1.01 -47.03
C ASP A 126 8.95 -0.63 -46.92
N ALA A 127 8.60 0.48 -47.56
CA ALA A 127 7.23 0.98 -47.56
C ALA A 127 6.24 -0.01 -48.21
N LYS A 128 6.66 -0.75 -49.24
CA LYS A 128 5.78 -1.67 -49.98
C LYS A 128 5.31 -2.83 -49.09
N ASN A 129 6.20 -3.33 -48.24
CA ASN A 129 5.92 -4.43 -47.31
C ASN A 129 5.51 -3.96 -45.91
N SER A 130 5.36 -2.64 -45.70
CA SER A 130 4.92 -2.12 -44.40
C SER A 130 3.45 -2.50 -44.15
N PRO A 131 3.08 -2.97 -42.95
CA PRO A 131 1.73 -3.44 -42.62
C PRO A 131 0.74 -2.27 -42.57
N PHE A 132 0.18 -1.93 -43.73
CA PHE A 132 -0.83 -0.89 -43.85
C PHE A 132 -2.13 -1.33 -43.15
N VAL A 133 -2.63 -0.50 -42.24
CA VAL A 133 -3.81 -0.81 -41.43
C VAL A 133 -5.07 -0.21 -42.05
N GLY A 134 -5.01 1.05 -42.49
CA GLY A 134 -6.14 1.77 -43.07
C GLY A 134 -6.23 3.23 -42.60
N TRP A 135 -7.43 3.78 -42.70
CA TRP A 135 -7.84 5.07 -42.15
C TRP A 135 -8.68 4.85 -40.90
N ILE A 136 -8.24 5.33 -39.73
CA ILE A 136 -8.95 5.19 -38.45
C ILE A 136 -9.47 6.56 -38.01
N ASP A 137 -10.67 6.61 -37.45
CA ASP A 137 -11.23 7.84 -36.88
C ASP A 137 -10.34 8.36 -35.75
N LYS A 138 -10.02 9.65 -35.76
CA LYS A 138 -9.24 10.31 -34.70
C LYS A 138 -9.87 10.15 -33.32
N ASN A 139 -11.20 10.13 -33.26
CA ASN A 139 -11.94 9.95 -32.01
C ASN A 139 -11.86 8.52 -31.49
N ASN A 140 -11.38 7.56 -32.27
CA ASN A 140 -11.20 6.16 -31.88
C ASN A 140 -9.71 5.80 -31.65
N VAL A 141 -8.84 6.81 -31.50
CA VAL A 141 -7.45 6.57 -31.11
C VAL A 141 -7.10 7.31 -29.82
N LEU A 142 -6.16 6.75 -29.09
CA LEU A 142 -5.46 7.38 -28.00
C LEU A 142 -4.19 8.04 -28.54
N GLU A 143 -4.08 9.34 -28.32
CA GLU A 143 -3.00 10.18 -28.86
C GLU A 143 -1.65 10.00 -28.15
N TYR A 144 -1.69 9.52 -26.92
CA TYR A 144 -0.54 9.49 -26.02
C TYR A 144 -0.31 8.07 -25.49
N ASN A 145 0.96 7.69 -25.34
CA ASN A 145 1.33 6.43 -24.68
C ASN A 145 1.22 6.49 -23.15
N HIS A 146 0.81 7.62 -22.59
CA HIS A 146 0.76 7.89 -21.16
C HIS A 146 -0.58 8.51 -20.76
N SER A 147 -0.90 8.36 -19.47
CA SER A 147 -2.11 8.89 -18.86
C SER A 147 -2.14 10.41 -18.82
N PHE A 148 -3.22 10.98 -18.30
CA PHE A 148 -3.25 12.39 -17.94
C PHE A 148 -2.12 12.73 -16.96
N VAL A 149 -1.50 13.89 -17.19
CA VAL A 149 -0.41 14.43 -16.37
C VAL A 149 -0.78 15.81 -15.83
N SER A 150 -0.15 16.22 -14.73
CA SER A 150 -0.31 17.56 -14.17
C SER A 150 0.31 18.60 -15.10
N LYS A 151 -0.37 19.74 -15.26
CA LYS A 151 0.14 20.89 -16.03
C LYS A 151 1.38 21.50 -15.39
N ASP A 152 1.53 21.35 -14.08
CA ASP A 152 2.61 21.94 -13.31
C ASP A 152 3.93 21.22 -13.54
N ASN A 153 3.97 19.90 -13.28
CA ASN A 153 5.19 19.11 -13.30
C ASN A 153 5.25 18.01 -14.38
N ASN A 154 4.20 17.81 -15.17
CA ASN A 154 4.08 16.74 -16.18
C ASN A 154 4.17 15.31 -15.61
N PHE A 155 3.98 15.12 -14.30
CA PHE A 155 3.85 13.79 -13.71
C PHE A 155 2.40 13.29 -13.76
N PRO A 156 2.19 11.96 -13.78
CA PRO A 156 0.85 11.37 -13.86
C PRO A 156 -0.10 11.88 -12.77
N ILE A 157 -1.38 12.03 -13.14
CA ILE A 157 -2.49 12.29 -12.22
C ILE A 157 -3.12 10.96 -11.83
N ARG A 158 -3.36 10.78 -10.53
CA ARG A 158 -3.99 9.60 -9.96
C ARG A 158 -5.50 9.78 -9.86
N TYR A 159 -6.19 8.67 -10.07
CA TYR A 159 -7.61 8.51 -9.87
C TYR A 159 -7.84 7.35 -8.91
N ARG A 160 -8.99 7.38 -8.21
CA ARG A 160 -9.44 6.31 -7.33
C ARG A 160 -10.75 5.74 -7.85
N ILE A 161 -10.84 4.42 -7.84
CA ILE A 161 -12.03 3.69 -8.28
C ILE A 161 -13.12 3.75 -7.20
N GLY A 162 -14.33 4.17 -7.58
CA GLY A 162 -15.50 4.27 -6.70
C GLY A 162 -16.41 5.40 -7.17
N ALA A 163 -17.61 5.49 -6.60
CA ALA A 163 -18.59 6.47 -7.06
C ALA A 163 -18.09 7.89 -6.79
N SER A 164 -18.27 8.79 -7.76
CA SER A 164 -18.06 10.23 -7.58
C SER A 164 -19.38 11.01 -7.64
N SER A 165 -20.51 10.32 -7.77
CA SER A 165 -21.85 10.87 -7.81
C SER A 165 -22.81 9.99 -7.01
N ILE A 166 -23.81 10.59 -6.39
CA ILE A 166 -24.82 9.87 -5.62
C ILE A 166 -25.70 8.99 -6.52
N SER A 167 -25.99 9.45 -7.75
CA SER A 167 -26.81 8.73 -8.72
C SER A 167 -26.17 7.42 -9.16
N ARG A 168 -24.83 7.34 -9.18
CA ARG A 168 -24.09 6.10 -9.48
C ARG A 168 -24.29 5.01 -8.43
N LEU A 169 -24.60 5.38 -7.18
CA LEU A 169 -24.87 4.38 -6.15
C LEU A 169 -26.19 3.62 -6.39
N ALA A 170 -27.11 4.16 -7.20
CA ALA A 170 -28.38 3.50 -7.51
C ALA A 170 -28.28 2.44 -8.63
N ASN A 171 -27.14 2.32 -9.30
CA ASN A 171 -26.93 1.32 -10.36
C ASN A 171 -25.50 0.74 -10.35
N LEU A 172 -24.88 0.69 -9.17
CA LEU A 172 -23.50 0.29 -8.97
C LEU A 172 -23.23 -1.16 -9.42
N LYS A 173 -24.19 -2.08 -9.18
CA LYS A 173 -24.10 -3.52 -9.53
C LYS A 173 -24.04 -3.79 -11.03
N THR A 174 -24.39 -2.80 -11.86
CA THR A 174 -24.23 -2.91 -13.32
C THR A 174 -22.75 -3.05 -13.68
N PHE A 175 -21.87 -2.37 -12.94
CA PHE A 175 -20.44 -2.30 -13.23
C PHE A 175 -19.61 -3.08 -12.20
N PHE A 176 -20.07 -3.14 -10.94
CA PHE A 176 -19.41 -3.86 -9.87
C PHE A 176 -20.00 -5.24 -9.63
N ILE A 177 -19.13 -6.18 -9.28
CA ILE A 177 -19.47 -7.44 -8.64
C ILE A 177 -18.71 -7.46 -7.32
N SER A 178 -19.40 -7.19 -6.21
CA SER A 178 -18.78 -6.98 -4.90
C SER A 178 -17.75 -5.84 -4.98
N ASP A 179 -16.50 -6.05 -4.63
CA ASP A 179 -15.42 -5.05 -4.70
C ASP A 179 -14.79 -4.90 -6.09
N THR A 180 -15.16 -5.74 -7.05
CA THR A 180 -14.52 -5.83 -8.36
C THR A 180 -15.28 -5.03 -9.41
N LEU A 181 -14.60 -4.06 -10.02
CA LEU A 181 -15.09 -3.30 -11.17
C LEU A 181 -14.81 -4.04 -12.48
N SER A 182 -15.85 -4.22 -13.28
CA SER A 182 -15.75 -4.73 -14.64
C SER A 182 -15.18 -3.67 -15.58
N LEU A 183 -14.20 -4.06 -16.38
CA LEU A 183 -13.67 -3.24 -17.48
C LEU A 183 -14.34 -3.59 -18.80
N TYR A 184 -14.38 -2.63 -19.73
CA TYR A 184 -14.99 -2.82 -21.04
C TYR A 184 -14.01 -2.53 -22.18
N ASN A 185 -14.21 -3.24 -23.28
CA ASN A 185 -13.33 -3.15 -24.46
C ASN A 185 -13.57 -1.88 -25.29
N ASP A 186 -14.70 -1.20 -25.07
CA ASP A 186 -15.13 -0.02 -25.82
C ASP A 186 -15.94 0.95 -24.91
N PRO A 187 -16.08 2.24 -25.28
CA PRO A 187 -16.74 3.24 -24.43
C PRO A 187 -18.27 3.09 -24.33
N PHE A 188 -18.89 2.17 -25.08
CA PHE A 188 -20.33 1.90 -25.03
C PHE A 188 -20.69 0.78 -24.04
N PHE A 189 -19.69 0.18 -23.40
CA PHE A 189 -19.84 -0.85 -22.37
C PHE A 189 -20.56 -2.12 -22.86
N LEU A 190 -20.35 -2.51 -24.12
CA LEU A 190 -21.01 -3.67 -24.71
C LEU A 190 -20.34 -4.98 -24.30
N GLU A 191 -19.01 -5.04 -24.42
CA GLU A 191 -18.23 -6.24 -24.13
C GLU A 191 -17.35 -6.05 -22.89
N LYS A 192 -17.57 -6.92 -21.90
CA LYS A 192 -16.73 -6.99 -20.71
C LYS A 192 -15.37 -7.59 -21.04
N LYS A 193 -14.35 -7.11 -20.35
CA LYS A 193 -12.98 -7.61 -20.39
C LYS A 193 -12.72 -8.50 -19.18
N ASP A 194 -11.78 -9.44 -19.32
CA ASP A 194 -11.33 -10.28 -18.22
C ASP A 194 -10.49 -9.52 -17.18
N ASP A 195 -9.83 -8.43 -17.60
CA ASP A 195 -9.10 -7.51 -16.74
C ASP A 195 -10.04 -6.92 -15.66
N LYS A 196 -9.52 -6.76 -14.44
CA LYS A 196 -10.29 -6.32 -13.27
C LYS A 196 -9.59 -5.19 -12.54
N LEU A 197 -10.40 -4.30 -11.97
CA LEU A 197 -9.95 -3.30 -10.99
C LEU A 197 -10.76 -3.47 -9.71
N LEU A 198 -10.23 -3.00 -8.59
CA LEU A 198 -10.88 -3.08 -7.29
C LEU A 198 -11.37 -1.71 -6.81
N SER A 199 -12.43 -1.71 -6.00
CA SER A 199 -12.92 -0.52 -5.30
C SER A 199 -11.81 0.11 -4.47
N GLY A 200 -11.65 1.43 -4.57
CA GLY A 200 -10.58 2.20 -3.94
C GLY A 200 -9.20 2.05 -4.61
N GLN A 201 -9.03 1.25 -5.67
CA GLN A 201 -7.74 1.10 -6.33
C GLN A 201 -7.27 2.43 -6.95
N ILE A 202 -5.96 2.69 -6.87
CA ILE A 202 -5.33 3.84 -7.55
C ILE A 202 -5.07 3.47 -9.01
N VAL A 203 -5.57 4.30 -9.92
CA VAL A 203 -5.49 4.11 -11.38
C VAL A 203 -5.14 5.42 -12.08
N TYR A 204 -4.92 5.32 -13.39
CA TYR A 204 -4.54 6.42 -14.25
C TYR A 204 -5.49 6.52 -15.44
N ALA A 205 -6.12 7.68 -15.63
CA ALA A 205 -7.02 7.93 -16.76
C ALA A 205 -6.24 8.44 -17.98
N TYR A 206 -6.60 7.95 -19.17
CA TYR A 206 -5.91 8.24 -20.43
C TYR A 206 -6.71 9.12 -21.36
N LYS A 207 -8.02 8.90 -21.44
CA LYS A 207 -8.89 9.56 -22.42
C LYS A 207 -10.34 9.49 -21.96
N TYR A 208 -11.09 10.56 -22.19
CA TYR A 208 -12.55 10.55 -22.14
C TYR A 208 -13.11 10.27 -23.53
N ASP A 209 -14.23 9.57 -23.60
CA ASP A 209 -14.97 9.44 -24.85
C ASP A 209 -15.56 10.79 -25.28
N ALA A 210 -16.14 10.86 -26.48
CA ALA A 210 -16.69 12.10 -27.02
C ALA A 210 -17.82 12.68 -26.14
N SER A 211 -18.61 11.82 -25.48
CA SER A 211 -19.70 12.23 -24.59
C SER A 211 -19.23 12.56 -23.16
N LYS A 212 -17.99 12.21 -22.81
CA LYS A 212 -17.40 12.26 -21.46
C LYS A 212 -18.11 11.38 -20.42
N GLN A 213 -18.97 10.46 -20.85
CA GLN A 213 -19.64 9.49 -19.97
C GLN A 213 -18.75 8.28 -19.68
N ALA A 214 -17.75 8.02 -20.53
CA ALA A 214 -16.78 6.95 -20.35
C ALA A 214 -15.36 7.51 -20.28
N VAL A 215 -14.53 6.83 -19.49
CA VAL A 215 -13.10 7.12 -19.34
C VAL A 215 -12.29 5.84 -19.49
N LEU A 216 -11.23 5.90 -20.30
CA LEU A 216 -10.26 4.82 -20.45
C LEU A 216 -9.23 4.91 -19.33
N VAL A 217 -9.09 3.84 -18.54
CA VAL A 217 -8.20 3.80 -17.37
C VAL A 217 -7.25 2.60 -17.42
N SER A 218 -6.16 2.68 -16.67
CA SER A 218 -5.22 1.58 -16.43
C SER A 218 -4.63 1.64 -15.03
N ASP A 219 -4.16 0.49 -14.52
CA ASP A 219 -3.37 0.38 -13.30
C ASP A 219 -1.95 0.98 -13.42
N ARG A 220 -1.51 1.30 -14.66
CA ARG A 220 -0.21 1.92 -14.94
C ARG A 220 -0.33 3.25 -15.69
N PRO A 221 0.58 4.22 -15.44
CA PRO A 221 0.56 5.53 -16.09
C PRO A 221 1.11 5.52 -17.52
N THR A 222 1.68 4.40 -17.99
CA THR A 222 2.21 4.27 -19.36
C THR A 222 1.86 2.92 -19.99
N LEU A 223 1.43 2.94 -21.26
CA LEU A 223 1.04 1.75 -22.03
C LEU A 223 2.20 0.82 -22.39
N SER A 224 3.44 1.28 -22.31
CA SER A 224 4.62 0.43 -22.53
C SER A 224 5.05 -0.34 -21.29
N ASP A 225 4.41 -0.12 -20.14
CA ASP A 225 4.71 -0.87 -18.92
C ASP A 225 4.25 -2.32 -19.06
N SER A 226 5.21 -3.25 -19.02
CA SER A 226 4.96 -4.70 -19.14
C SER A 226 4.33 -5.30 -17.89
N THR A 227 4.34 -4.59 -16.77
CA THR A 227 3.71 -5.02 -15.50
C THR A 227 2.27 -4.54 -15.38
N ARG A 228 1.74 -3.88 -16.42
CA ARG A 228 0.32 -3.48 -16.51
C ARG A 228 -0.56 -4.71 -16.52
N THR A 229 -1.55 -4.74 -15.64
CA THR A 229 -2.54 -5.84 -15.56
C THR A 229 -3.93 -5.44 -16.03
N ALA A 230 -4.20 -4.14 -16.20
CA ALA A 230 -5.53 -3.65 -16.55
C ALA A 230 -5.49 -2.47 -17.54
N LEU A 231 -6.30 -2.54 -18.60
CA LEU A 231 -6.60 -1.42 -19.49
C LEU A 231 -8.02 -1.56 -20.05
N GLY A 232 -8.89 -0.60 -19.79
CA GLY A 232 -10.28 -0.65 -20.29
C GLY A 232 -11.11 0.58 -19.97
N TRP A 233 -12.29 0.64 -20.59
CA TRP A 233 -13.27 1.70 -20.39
C TRP A 233 -14.13 1.44 -19.17
N ILE A 234 -14.43 2.51 -18.44
CA ILE A 234 -15.38 2.53 -17.32
C ILE A 234 -16.23 3.80 -17.37
N PRO A 235 -17.40 3.85 -16.71
CA PRO A 235 -18.12 5.09 -16.49
C PRO A 235 -17.25 6.16 -15.80
N THR A 236 -17.32 7.40 -16.29
CA THR A 236 -16.53 8.52 -15.76
C THR A 236 -16.78 8.77 -14.26
N ASP A 237 -18.00 8.57 -13.80
CA ASP A 237 -18.41 8.75 -12.41
C ASP A 237 -18.05 7.57 -11.48
N LEU A 238 -17.24 6.61 -11.98
CA LEU A 238 -16.58 5.57 -11.19
C LEU A 238 -15.06 5.81 -11.04
N ALA A 239 -14.56 6.94 -11.54
CA ALA A 239 -13.16 7.34 -11.46
C ALA A 239 -13.02 8.75 -10.87
N ALA A 240 -12.76 8.84 -9.56
CA ALA A 240 -12.55 10.11 -8.88
C ALA A 240 -11.10 10.59 -9.03
N MET A 241 -10.87 11.80 -9.54
CA MET A 241 -9.53 12.40 -9.59
C MET A 241 -9.05 12.74 -8.17
N VAL A 242 -7.85 12.27 -7.81
CA VAL A 242 -7.30 12.48 -6.45
C VAL A 242 -5.96 13.22 -6.44
N GLY A 243 -5.54 13.77 -7.57
CA GLY A 243 -4.31 14.57 -7.65
C GLY A 243 -3.08 13.71 -7.91
N GLN A 244 -2.08 13.78 -7.03
CA GLN A 244 -0.80 13.06 -7.18
C GLN A 244 -0.51 12.20 -5.95
N ASN A 245 0.69 12.25 -5.39
CA ASN A 245 1.15 11.26 -4.41
C ASN A 245 0.96 11.73 -2.97
N ARG A 246 0.68 13.02 -2.75
CA ARG A 246 0.55 13.64 -1.43
C ARG A 246 -0.76 13.21 -0.75
N VAL A 247 -0.62 12.71 0.47
CA VAL A 247 -1.72 12.17 1.28
C VAL A 247 -1.56 12.53 2.76
N TYR A 248 -2.68 12.59 3.46
CA TYR A 248 -2.74 12.48 4.93
C TYR A 248 -3.17 11.07 5.29
N LEU A 249 -2.43 10.44 6.20
CA LEU A 249 -2.71 9.10 6.71
C LEU A 249 -3.35 9.20 8.10
N LEU A 250 -4.51 8.58 8.24
CA LEU A 250 -5.28 8.53 9.48
C LEU A 250 -4.99 7.22 10.23
N ASP A 251 -5.14 7.26 11.56
CA ASP A 251 -4.68 6.19 12.48
C ASP A 251 -5.44 4.88 12.35
N THR A 252 -6.74 4.93 12.05
CA THR A 252 -7.61 3.76 11.95
C THR A 252 -8.00 3.49 10.50
N THR A 253 -8.28 2.23 10.15
CA THR A 253 -8.64 1.82 8.77
C THR A 253 -9.93 2.49 8.26
N TYR A 254 -10.93 2.61 9.15
CA TYR A 254 -12.22 3.26 8.89
C TYR A 254 -12.42 4.40 9.89
N PRO A 255 -11.79 5.56 9.67
CA PRO A 255 -11.83 6.67 10.62
C PRO A 255 -13.10 7.52 10.46
N ASP A 256 -13.47 8.21 11.53
CA ASP A 256 -14.35 9.38 11.46
C ASP A 256 -13.50 10.64 11.27
N PHE A 257 -13.81 11.41 10.23
CA PHE A 257 -13.14 12.67 9.94
C PHE A 257 -14.16 13.80 9.80
N CYS A 258 -14.06 14.83 10.64
CA CYS A 258 -15.06 15.92 10.68
C CYS A 258 -16.52 15.42 10.81
N ASN A 259 -16.74 14.38 11.63
CA ASN A 259 -18.03 13.68 11.80
C ASN A 259 -18.53 12.95 10.54
N LEU A 260 -17.62 12.62 9.61
CA LEU A 260 -17.91 11.84 8.41
C LEU A 260 -17.20 10.47 8.51
N PRO A 261 -17.97 9.35 8.53
CA PRO A 261 -17.38 8.03 8.47
C PRO A 261 -16.72 7.79 7.12
N LEU A 262 -15.44 7.43 7.13
CA LEU A 262 -14.65 7.19 5.92
C LEU A 262 -14.48 5.69 5.66
N GLY A 263 -14.53 5.31 4.39
CA GLY A 263 -14.26 3.94 3.94
C GLY A 263 -12.76 3.68 3.66
N SER A 264 -11.90 4.67 3.87
CA SER A 264 -10.45 4.55 3.73
C SER A 264 -9.74 5.61 4.57
N ASN A 265 -8.60 5.23 5.15
CA ASN A 265 -7.75 6.08 6.00
C ASN A 265 -6.77 6.98 5.23
N LEU A 266 -6.94 7.12 3.91
CA LEU A 266 -6.08 7.93 3.06
C LEU A 266 -6.86 9.10 2.48
N LEU A 267 -6.40 10.31 2.82
CA LEU A 267 -6.93 11.56 2.29
C LEU A 267 -5.96 12.16 1.28
N PHE A 268 -6.33 12.16 0.00
CA PHE A 268 -5.49 12.67 -1.07
C PHE A 268 -5.69 14.17 -1.30
N THR A 269 -4.61 14.90 -1.52
CA THR A 269 -4.70 16.32 -1.91
C THR A 269 -4.92 16.47 -3.42
N THR A 270 -6.02 17.10 -3.83
CA THR A 270 -6.33 17.27 -5.25
C THR A 270 -5.55 18.41 -5.92
N SER A 271 -4.96 19.31 -5.12
CA SER A 271 -4.12 20.43 -5.57
C SER A 271 -2.70 20.03 -6.03
N GLY A 272 -2.36 18.75 -5.97
CA GLY A 272 -1.04 18.23 -6.35
C GLY A 272 0.03 18.38 -5.26
N ASN A 273 1.28 18.03 -5.60
CA ASN A 273 2.34 17.93 -4.60
C ASN A 273 3.03 19.27 -4.23
N TRP A 274 2.75 20.38 -4.92
CA TRP A 274 3.38 21.66 -4.60
C TRP A 274 2.60 22.39 -3.50
N VAL A 275 3.22 22.61 -2.35
CA VAL A 275 2.60 23.34 -1.24
C VAL A 275 2.62 24.83 -1.56
N ASN A 276 1.45 25.46 -1.61
CA ASN A 276 1.38 26.91 -1.62
C ASN A 276 1.57 27.41 -0.18
N THR A 277 2.64 28.16 0.07
CA THR A 277 3.19 28.48 1.40
C THR A 277 2.40 29.53 2.19
N SER A 278 1.13 29.78 1.87
CA SER A 278 0.29 30.67 2.68
C SER A 278 -0.46 29.85 3.72
N ALA A 279 -0.17 30.10 5.01
CA ALA A 279 -0.74 29.39 6.16
C ALA A 279 -2.29 29.41 6.25
N ASN A 280 -2.95 30.28 5.48
CA ASN A 280 -4.41 30.46 5.48
C ASN A 280 -5.10 29.91 4.21
N GLN A 281 -4.40 29.19 3.34
CA GLN A 281 -5.03 28.64 2.15
C GLN A 281 -5.67 27.28 2.45
N LYS A 282 -6.99 27.19 2.20
CA LYS A 282 -7.73 25.93 2.25
C LYS A 282 -7.10 24.88 1.33
N ILE A 283 -7.01 23.66 1.83
CA ILE A 283 -6.45 22.51 1.13
C ILE A 283 -7.61 21.71 0.54
N ALA A 284 -7.59 21.51 -0.78
CA ALA A 284 -8.54 20.66 -1.46
C ALA A 284 -8.15 19.19 -1.28
N VAL A 285 -9.05 18.42 -0.67
CA VAL A 285 -8.85 17.03 -0.32
C VAL A 285 -9.99 16.20 -0.87
N ASN A 286 -9.67 15.05 -1.43
CA ASN A 286 -10.64 14.06 -1.83
C ASN A 286 -10.92 13.12 -0.65
N VAL A 287 -12.17 13.11 -0.19
CA VAL A 287 -12.63 12.38 0.99
C VAL A 287 -13.37 11.10 0.55
N PRO A 288 -12.91 9.90 0.94
CA PRO A 288 -13.54 8.62 0.62
C PRO A 288 -14.64 8.29 1.64
N LEU A 289 -15.84 8.84 1.44
CA LEU A 289 -16.97 8.61 2.34
C LEU A 289 -17.39 7.14 2.31
N SER A 290 -17.64 6.57 3.48
CA SER A 290 -18.30 5.27 3.59
C SER A 290 -19.77 5.42 3.21
N VAL A 291 -20.25 4.59 2.28
CA VAL A 291 -21.68 4.59 1.92
C VAL A 291 -22.52 4.06 3.09
N TRP A 292 -22.01 3.04 3.77
CA TRP A 292 -22.70 2.32 4.84
C TRP A 292 -22.14 2.67 6.22
N ASP A 293 -23.02 2.88 7.20
CA ASP A 293 -22.69 3.11 8.60
C ASP A 293 -22.30 1.78 9.24
N ARG A 294 -21.00 1.60 9.48
CA ARG A 294 -20.42 0.34 9.95
C ARG A 294 -20.81 0.01 11.40
N THR A 295 -21.21 1.01 12.18
CA THR A 295 -21.68 0.82 13.57
C THR A 295 -23.14 0.36 13.63
N LYS A 296 -23.95 0.72 12.64
CA LYS A 296 -25.38 0.38 12.56
C LYS A 296 -25.69 -0.76 11.60
N SER A 297 -24.79 -1.05 10.67
CA SER A 297 -24.93 -2.16 9.74
C SER A 297 -24.64 -3.46 10.49
N MET A 298 -25.64 -4.35 10.52
CA MET A 298 -25.59 -5.57 11.33
C MET A 298 -25.42 -6.82 10.47
N MET A 299 -24.78 -7.83 11.06
CA MET A 299 -24.71 -9.20 10.58
C MET A 299 -25.23 -10.13 11.68
N VAL A 300 -25.34 -11.41 11.38
CA VAL A 300 -25.79 -12.44 12.32
C VAL A 300 -24.60 -13.33 12.65
N ASN A 301 -24.22 -13.39 13.93
CA ASN A 301 -23.14 -14.25 14.39
C ASN A 301 -23.56 -15.73 14.36
N ILE A 302 -22.63 -16.65 14.69
CA ILE A 302 -22.92 -18.08 14.70
C ILE A 302 -23.94 -18.51 15.78
N LYS A 303 -24.18 -17.67 16.79
CA LYS A 303 -25.21 -17.87 17.82
C LYS A 303 -26.59 -17.34 17.42
N GLY A 304 -26.71 -16.66 16.28
CA GLY A 304 -27.95 -16.07 15.81
C GLY A 304 -28.23 -14.66 16.34
N GLU A 305 -27.26 -14.01 16.97
CA GLU A 305 -27.38 -12.66 17.53
C GLU A 305 -26.82 -11.59 16.57
N ASP A 306 -27.23 -10.34 16.79
CA ASP A 306 -26.78 -9.21 15.99
C ASP A 306 -25.35 -8.80 16.36
N VAL A 307 -24.49 -8.73 15.34
CA VAL A 307 -23.12 -8.22 15.45
C VAL A 307 -22.92 -7.08 14.45
N SER A 308 -22.33 -5.96 14.89
CA SER A 308 -22.08 -4.85 13.97
C SER A 308 -20.90 -5.15 13.05
N VAL A 309 -20.89 -4.53 11.86
CA VAL A 309 -19.70 -4.58 10.98
C VAL A 309 -18.47 -3.99 11.70
N SER A 310 -18.67 -2.97 12.55
CA SER A 310 -17.59 -2.38 13.34
C SER A 310 -16.97 -3.33 14.38
N ASP A 311 -17.72 -4.30 14.90
CA ASP A 311 -17.15 -5.33 15.78
C ASP A 311 -16.17 -6.22 15.03
N ILE A 312 -16.48 -6.54 13.75
CA ILE A 312 -15.59 -7.31 12.88
C ILE A 312 -14.33 -6.50 12.55
N ASP A 313 -14.46 -5.19 12.34
CA ASP A 313 -13.30 -4.30 12.14
C ASP A 313 -12.38 -4.30 13.35
N GLN A 314 -12.95 -4.17 14.55
CA GLN A 314 -12.19 -4.23 15.80
C GLN A 314 -11.50 -5.59 15.96
N LEU A 315 -12.13 -6.68 15.56
CA LEU A 315 -11.55 -8.02 15.59
C LEU A 315 -10.34 -8.13 14.65
N ILE A 316 -10.46 -7.65 13.41
CA ILE A 316 -9.36 -7.65 12.43
C ILE A 316 -8.22 -6.73 12.89
N GLU A 317 -8.52 -5.57 13.48
CA GLU A 317 -7.50 -4.64 13.95
C GLU A 317 -6.82 -5.12 15.24
N GLY A 318 -7.57 -5.74 16.15
CA GLY A 318 -7.04 -6.38 17.37
C GLY A 318 -6.03 -7.49 17.05
N CYS A 319 -6.24 -8.23 15.95
CA CYS A 319 -5.29 -9.23 15.46
C CYS A 319 -3.89 -8.65 15.15
N LYS A 320 -3.76 -7.34 14.92
CA LYS A 320 -2.48 -6.65 14.65
C LYS A 320 -1.83 -6.07 15.91
N LYS A 321 -2.45 -6.21 17.07
CA LYS A 321 -1.89 -5.75 18.34
C LYS A 321 -1.58 -6.94 19.22
N MET A 322 -0.43 -6.89 19.89
CA MET A 322 0.00 -7.98 20.75
C MET A 322 0.71 -7.47 22.00
N ASN A 323 0.29 -7.98 23.16
CA ASN A 323 0.98 -7.79 24.43
C ASN A 323 1.65 -9.12 24.80
N ILE A 324 2.95 -9.09 25.07
CA ILE A 324 3.72 -10.27 25.49
C ILE A 324 4.13 -10.12 26.95
N HIS A 325 3.66 -11.03 27.79
CA HIS A 325 3.88 -11.05 29.22
C HIS A 325 4.79 -12.21 29.58
N LEU A 326 6.00 -11.91 30.08
CA LEU A 326 6.88 -12.94 30.66
C LEU A 326 6.68 -13.02 32.16
N ILE A 327 6.32 -14.20 32.66
CA ILE A 327 6.13 -14.45 34.09
C ILE A 327 7.06 -15.59 34.49
N PHE A 328 7.85 -15.39 35.53
CA PHE A 328 8.65 -16.47 36.12
C PHE A 328 8.77 -16.31 37.63
N PHE A 329 9.16 -17.38 38.32
CA PHE A 329 9.29 -17.36 39.78
C PHE A 329 10.71 -17.01 40.22
N ASP A 330 10.86 -16.14 41.22
CA ASP A 330 12.15 -15.61 41.69
C ASP A 330 13.11 -16.73 42.15
N LYS A 331 12.59 -17.87 42.61
CA LYS A 331 13.40 -19.05 42.95
C LYS A 331 14.12 -19.66 41.74
N ASP A 332 13.58 -19.48 40.54
CA ASP A 332 14.12 -19.98 39.27
C ASP A 332 14.92 -18.92 38.49
N ARG A 333 15.23 -17.77 39.11
CA ARG A 333 15.97 -16.68 38.46
C ARG A 333 17.25 -17.10 37.74
N GLN A 334 18.00 -18.07 38.28
CA GLN A 334 19.23 -18.55 37.66
C GLN A 334 18.96 -19.36 36.38
N ARG A 335 17.91 -20.19 36.37
CA ARG A 335 17.50 -20.95 35.19
C ARG A 335 16.98 -20.04 34.09
N VAL A 336 16.18 -19.03 34.47
CA VAL A 336 15.72 -18.01 33.52
C VAL A 336 16.90 -17.20 32.98
N ARG A 337 17.91 -16.89 33.80
CA ARG A 337 19.15 -16.24 33.34
C ARG A 337 19.85 -17.07 32.26
N ASN A 338 19.90 -18.38 32.44
CA ASN A 338 20.49 -19.28 31.46
C ASN A 338 19.72 -19.27 30.13
N LEU A 339 18.45 -18.89 30.11
CA LEU A 339 17.56 -18.86 28.94
C LEU A 339 17.48 -17.48 28.24
N ILE A 340 18.23 -16.48 28.71
CA ILE A 340 18.18 -15.11 28.17
C ILE A 340 18.40 -15.09 26.64
N ASN A 341 19.28 -15.93 26.10
CA ASN A 341 19.56 -15.95 24.66
C ASN A 341 18.33 -16.37 23.83
N ALA A 342 17.50 -17.29 24.34
CA ALA A 342 16.24 -17.65 23.68
C ALA A 342 15.24 -16.47 23.65
N LEU A 343 15.28 -15.61 24.66
CA LEU A 343 14.38 -14.45 24.82
C LEU A 343 14.89 -13.20 24.08
N GLN A 344 16.19 -13.06 23.86
CA GLN A 344 16.77 -11.94 23.09
C GLN A 344 16.19 -11.82 21.66
N GLY A 345 15.84 -12.95 21.05
CA GLY A 345 15.27 -12.98 19.70
C GLY A 345 13.77 -12.68 19.62
N LEU A 346 13.07 -12.51 20.76
CA LEU A 346 11.61 -12.52 20.83
C LEU A 346 10.95 -11.49 19.91
N ASN A 347 11.46 -10.26 19.88
CA ASN A 347 10.91 -9.19 19.03
C ASN A 347 11.02 -9.51 17.52
N ASN A 348 12.01 -10.29 17.10
CA ASN A 348 12.20 -10.68 15.69
C ASN A 348 11.28 -11.84 15.28
N LYS A 349 10.67 -12.54 16.23
CA LYS A 349 9.76 -13.67 15.97
C LYS A 349 8.34 -13.22 15.64
N VAL A 350 8.01 -11.97 15.98
CA VAL A 350 6.70 -11.39 15.71
C VAL A 350 6.62 -10.88 14.27
N SER A 351 5.43 -10.97 13.66
CA SER A 351 5.16 -10.36 12.36
C SER A 351 5.44 -8.85 12.38
N LYS A 352 6.04 -8.34 11.29
CA LYS A 352 6.42 -6.91 11.17
C LYS A 352 5.23 -5.95 11.23
N ASP A 353 4.04 -6.44 10.88
CA ASP A 353 2.81 -5.63 10.83
C ASP A 353 2.09 -5.58 12.19
N THR A 354 2.64 -6.25 13.22
CA THR A 354 2.05 -6.31 14.56
C THR A 354 2.69 -5.27 15.48
N GLN A 355 1.86 -4.47 16.16
CA GLN A 355 2.30 -3.59 17.23
C GLN A 355 2.46 -4.40 18.51
N VAL A 356 3.68 -4.39 19.08
CA VAL A 356 4.01 -5.24 20.24
C VAL A 356 4.37 -4.40 21.45
N LYS A 357 3.84 -4.79 22.61
CA LYS A 357 4.31 -4.35 23.92
C LYS A 357 4.81 -5.54 24.73
N PHE A 358 5.82 -5.32 25.55
CA PHE A 358 6.43 -6.33 26.40
C PHE A 358 6.29 -5.94 27.87
N SER A 359 5.89 -6.87 28.72
CA SER A 359 5.97 -6.73 30.18
C SER A 359 6.67 -7.93 30.79
N LEU A 360 7.13 -7.79 32.03
CA LEU A 360 7.78 -8.87 32.75
C LEU A 360 7.43 -8.82 34.23
N THR A 361 7.17 -9.99 34.83
CA THR A 361 6.98 -10.13 36.28
C THR A 361 7.78 -11.30 36.84
N SER A 362 8.67 -11.01 37.79
CA SER A 362 9.29 -12.01 38.66
C SER A 362 8.45 -12.17 39.92
N VAL A 363 7.89 -13.36 40.11
CA VAL A 363 6.93 -13.70 41.17
C VAL A 363 7.67 -14.12 42.45
N SER A 364 7.33 -13.51 43.58
CA SER A 364 7.90 -13.85 44.89
C SER A 364 6.87 -13.64 46.00
N ASP A 365 6.91 -14.50 47.01
CA ASP A 365 6.11 -14.36 48.23
C ASP A 365 6.51 -13.13 49.06
N LYS A 366 7.71 -12.59 48.81
CA LYS A 366 8.23 -11.38 49.47
C LYS A 366 7.83 -10.09 48.76
N GLY A 367 7.19 -10.19 47.59
CA GLY A 367 6.82 -9.06 46.74
C GLY A 367 7.36 -9.19 45.33
N ASN A 368 6.51 -8.96 44.34
CA ASN A 368 6.84 -9.12 42.93
C ASN A 368 7.72 -7.98 42.41
N LYS A 369 8.53 -8.30 41.40
CA LYS A 369 9.30 -7.32 40.63
C LYS A 369 8.70 -7.27 39.22
N HIS A 370 8.16 -6.11 38.85
CA HIS A 370 7.42 -5.90 37.62
C HIS A 370 7.99 -4.71 36.81
N ILE A 371 7.96 -4.84 35.49
CA ILE A 371 8.08 -3.72 34.54
C ILE A 371 6.79 -3.64 33.71
N SER A 372 6.23 -2.43 33.67
CA SER A 372 5.02 -2.13 32.92
C SER A 372 5.18 -2.34 31.41
N PRO A 373 4.08 -2.59 30.69
CA PRO A 373 4.10 -2.80 29.24
C PRO A 373 4.84 -1.68 28.48
N THR A 374 5.90 -2.03 27.75
CA THR A 374 6.72 -1.10 26.97
C THR A 374 6.91 -1.58 25.53
N SER A 375 6.94 -0.66 24.57
CA SER A 375 7.34 -0.94 23.19
C SER A 375 8.87 -0.90 22.99
N ASP A 376 9.62 -0.41 23.98
CA ASP A 376 11.09 -0.44 23.95
C ASP A 376 11.61 -1.80 24.42
N PHE A 377 11.89 -2.67 23.45
CA PHE A 377 12.45 -3.99 23.69
C PHE A 377 13.83 -3.96 24.37
N GLY A 378 14.62 -2.90 24.17
CA GLY A 378 15.93 -2.75 24.83
C GLY A 378 15.77 -2.55 26.34
N SER A 379 14.88 -1.63 26.73
CA SER A 379 14.52 -1.41 28.14
C SER A 379 13.96 -2.67 28.80
N TRP A 380 13.14 -3.46 28.09
CA TRP A 380 12.63 -4.74 28.58
C TRP A 380 13.74 -5.77 28.81
N MET A 381 14.69 -5.90 27.87
CA MET A 381 15.84 -6.79 28.00
C MET A 381 16.76 -6.40 29.17
N ASP A 382 17.00 -5.10 29.36
CA ASP A 382 17.79 -4.59 30.47
C ASP A 382 17.15 -4.92 31.82
N PHE A 383 15.82 -4.83 31.91
CA PHE A 383 15.09 -5.22 33.10
C PHE A 383 15.20 -6.73 33.38
N LEU A 384 15.01 -7.57 32.36
CA LEU A 384 15.18 -9.04 32.45
C LEU A 384 16.58 -9.43 32.96
N ALA A 385 17.63 -8.78 32.43
CA ALA A 385 19.01 -9.04 32.86
C ALA A 385 19.25 -8.62 34.32
N LYS A 386 18.67 -7.50 34.77
CA LYS A 386 18.77 -7.01 36.15
C LYS A 386 18.00 -7.87 37.13
N VAL A 387 16.78 -8.29 36.80
CA VAL A 387 15.91 -9.06 37.71
C VAL A 387 16.43 -10.49 37.94
N THR A 388 17.12 -11.05 36.96
CA THR A 388 17.75 -12.39 37.04
C THR A 388 19.18 -12.35 37.63
N ALA A 389 19.74 -11.16 37.85
CA ALA A 389 21.06 -10.99 38.46
C ALA A 389 21.04 -11.35 39.97
N PRO A 390 22.21 -11.57 40.59
CA PRO A 390 22.29 -11.86 42.02
C PRO A 390 21.77 -10.71 42.90
N ASN A 391 21.87 -9.48 42.41
CA ASN A 391 21.51 -8.25 43.12
C ASN A 391 19.99 -8.05 43.18
N ALA A 392 19.46 -7.74 44.36
CA ALA A 392 18.03 -7.53 44.54
C ALA A 392 17.61 -6.17 43.95
N LEU A 393 16.79 -6.21 42.90
CA LEU A 393 15.95 -5.06 42.54
C LEU A 393 14.90 -4.82 43.64
N PRO A 394 14.52 -3.56 43.89
CA PRO A 394 13.45 -3.24 44.82
C PRO A 394 12.12 -3.86 44.37
N ILE A 395 11.28 -4.21 45.34
CA ILE A 395 9.91 -4.70 45.11
C ILE A 395 9.10 -3.58 44.45
N SER A 396 8.34 -3.91 43.41
CA SER A 396 7.50 -2.95 42.68
C SER A 396 6.02 -3.35 42.61
N GLY A 397 5.60 -4.45 43.24
CA GLY A 397 4.19 -4.89 43.25
C GLY A 397 3.81 -5.75 44.45
N GLY A 398 2.57 -6.26 44.44
CA GLY A 398 2.06 -7.20 45.46
C GLY A 398 2.80 -8.54 45.45
N ALA A 399 2.54 -9.42 46.42
CA ALA A 399 3.22 -10.71 46.56
C ALA A 399 2.45 -11.87 45.88
N GLY A 400 3.19 -12.80 45.28
CA GLY A 400 2.66 -14.05 44.73
C GLY A 400 2.04 -13.95 43.32
N PHE A 401 1.64 -15.11 42.78
CA PHE A 401 1.16 -15.26 41.40
C PHE A 401 -0.13 -14.47 41.12
N HIS A 402 -1.10 -14.53 42.04
CA HIS A 402 -2.36 -13.79 41.89
C HIS A 402 -2.14 -12.27 41.79
N ALA A 403 -1.26 -11.70 42.62
CA ALA A 403 -0.91 -10.29 42.53
C ALA A 403 -0.21 -9.96 41.20
N ALA A 404 0.63 -10.85 40.68
CA ALA A 404 1.28 -10.66 39.38
C ALA A 404 0.28 -10.57 38.24
N MET A 405 -0.70 -11.48 38.19
CA MET A 405 -1.76 -11.47 37.18
C MET A 405 -2.61 -10.20 37.28
N ASN A 406 -3.03 -9.81 38.50
CA ASN A 406 -3.83 -8.60 38.70
C ASN A 406 -3.09 -7.32 38.31
N THR A 407 -1.79 -7.22 38.60
CA THR A 407 -0.97 -6.10 38.12
C THR A 407 -0.95 -6.05 36.59
N ILE A 408 -0.74 -7.18 35.92
CA ILE A 408 -0.75 -7.24 34.46
C ILE A 408 -2.12 -6.81 33.91
N PHE A 409 -3.22 -7.33 34.45
CA PHE A 409 -4.57 -6.97 33.97
C PHE A 409 -4.94 -5.50 34.23
N ALA A 410 -4.41 -4.90 35.30
CA ALA A 410 -4.60 -3.48 35.59
C ALA A 410 -3.80 -2.57 34.63
N GLU A 411 -2.57 -2.96 34.29
CA GLU A 411 -1.67 -2.17 33.42
C GLU A 411 -1.90 -2.42 31.93
N THR A 412 -2.50 -3.57 31.58
CA THR A 412 -3.06 -3.85 30.26
C THR A 412 -4.58 -3.91 30.38
N PRO A 413 -5.30 -2.78 30.35
CA PRO A 413 -6.76 -2.82 30.40
C PRO A 413 -7.31 -3.64 29.24
N TYR A 414 -8.45 -4.33 29.47
CA TYR A 414 -9.07 -5.16 28.45
C TYR A 414 -9.41 -4.33 27.20
N VAL A 415 -8.77 -4.69 26.10
CA VAL A 415 -9.14 -4.23 24.76
C VAL A 415 -9.57 -5.44 23.97
N LYS A 416 -10.80 -5.39 23.47
CA LYS A 416 -11.45 -6.46 22.73
C LYS A 416 -10.56 -6.91 21.56
N PHE A 417 -10.35 -8.22 21.45
CA PHE A 417 -9.60 -8.88 20.37
C PHE A 417 -8.09 -8.60 20.26
N GLU A 418 -7.48 -7.85 21.18
CA GLU A 418 -6.02 -7.75 21.21
C GLU A 418 -5.41 -9.11 21.61
N ASN A 419 -4.28 -9.47 20.99
CA ASN A 419 -3.59 -10.70 21.34
C ASN A 419 -2.82 -10.53 22.64
N ASN A 420 -2.99 -11.45 23.59
CA ASN A 420 -2.24 -11.44 24.84
C ASN A 420 -1.47 -12.75 24.98
N VAL A 421 -0.14 -12.72 24.88
CA VAL A 421 0.72 -13.91 24.96
C VAL A 421 1.35 -13.98 26.34
N PHE A 422 1.06 -15.02 27.11
CA PHE A 422 1.66 -15.26 28.41
C PHE A 422 2.67 -16.39 28.31
N LEU A 423 3.92 -16.05 28.63
CA LEU A 423 5.03 -16.99 28.74
C LEU A 423 5.26 -17.23 30.23
N ILE A 424 4.82 -18.36 30.75
CA ILE A 424 4.92 -18.70 32.17
C ILE A 424 6.04 -19.73 32.36
N LEU A 425 7.10 -19.35 33.07
CA LEU A 425 8.26 -20.19 33.34
C LEU A 425 8.31 -20.57 34.83
N GLY A 426 8.34 -21.87 35.14
CA GLY A 426 8.42 -22.38 36.51
C GLY A 426 8.97 -23.80 36.57
N THR A 427 9.12 -24.38 37.75
CA THR A 427 9.66 -25.73 37.95
C THR A 427 8.65 -26.65 38.63
N ASP A 428 8.06 -26.19 39.73
CA ASP A 428 7.27 -27.00 40.67
C ASP A 428 6.26 -26.14 41.47
N GLU A 429 5.88 -24.97 40.93
CA GLU A 429 4.90 -24.07 41.51
C GLU A 429 3.46 -24.49 41.20
N LEU A 430 2.58 -24.29 42.17
CA LEU A 430 1.14 -24.40 41.97
C LEU A 430 0.63 -23.11 41.32
N LEU A 431 0.15 -23.21 40.09
CA LEU A 431 -0.40 -22.08 39.36
C LEU A 431 -1.86 -21.85 39.81
N THR A 432 -2.07 -20.89 40.70
CA THR A 432 -3.40 -20.56 41.26
C THR A 432 -4.23 -19.70 40.30
N PHE A 433 -4.71 -20.33 39.23
CA PHE A 433 -5.72 -19.75 38.34
C PHE A 433 -7.10 -19.73 39.02
N THR A 434 -7.43 -18.61 39.65
CA THR A 434 -8.75 -18.39 40.25
C THR A 434 -9.81 -18.20 39.15
N PRO A 435 -11.12 -18.36 39.45
CA PRO A 435 -12.19 -18.08 38.50
C PRO A 435 -12.11 -16.69 37.86
N ASP A 436 -11.68 -15.68 38.64
CA ASP A 436 -11.50 -14.30 38.16
C ASP A 436 -10.36 -14.21 37.14
N ILE A 437 -9.20 -14.81 37.43
CA ILE A 437 -8.06 -14.85 36.49
C ILE A 437 -8.45 -15.61 35.23
N ASN A 438 -9.15 -16.73 35.36
CA ASN A 438 -9.62 -17.52 34.23
C ASN A 438 -10.54 -16.68 33.32
N THR A 439 -11.51 -15.96 33.90
CA THR A 439 -12.42 -15.09 33.14
C THR A 439 -11.66 -14.01 32.37
N GLU A 440 -10.67 -13.37 32.99
CA GLU A 440 -9.80 -12.39 32.33
C GLU A 440 -9.01 -13.04 31.17
N ILE A 441 -8.40 -14.21 31.39
CA ILE A 441 -7.64 -14.93 30.35
C ILE A 441 -8.53 -15.31 29.16
N TYR A 442 -9.76 -15.75 29.43
CA TYR A 442 -10.69 -16.21 28.39
C TYR A 442 -11.16 -15.07 27.50
N THR A 443 -11.52 -13.93 28.10
CA THR A 443 -12.02 -12.76 27.37
C THR A 443 -10.92 -12.04 26.59
N ARG A 444 -9.65 -12.17 26.97
CA ARG A 444 -8.49 -11.46 26.40
C ARG A 444 -7.82 -12.11 25.18
N SER A 445 -8.45 -13.08 24.51
CA SER A 445 -7.84 -13.75 23.33
C SER A 445 -6.41 -14.23 23.60
N THR A 446 -6.22 -14.86 24.76
CA THR A 446 -4.91 -15.21 25.30
C THR A 446 -4.19 -16.30 24.49
N THR A 447 -2.87 -16.36 24.58
CA THR A 447 -2.03 -17.45 24.09
C THR A 447 -1.14 -17.85 25.25
N LEU A 448 -1.30 -19.07 25.75
CA LEU A 448 -0.59 -19.56 26.92
C LEU A 448 0.56 -20.47 26.48
N LEU A 449 1.78 -20.15 26.90
CA LEU A 449 2.92 -21.06 26.86
C LEU A 449 3.41 -21.31 28.28
N LEU A 450 3.30 -22.55 28.74
CA LEU A 450 3.78 -22.97 30.06
C LEU A 450 5.07 -23.79 29.90
N ALA A 451 6.17 -23.29 30.42
CA ALA A 451 7.47 -23.95 30.30
C ALA A 451 7.99 -24.36 31.68
N GLN A 452 8.08 -25.67 31.88
CA GLN A 452 8.79 -26.22 33.02
C GLN A 452 10.29 -26.06 32.80
N LEU A 453 11.02 -25.44 33.72
CA LEU A 453 12.45 -25.12 33.59
C LEU A 453 13.35 -26.30 33.97
N PHE A 454 12.91 -27.11 34.93
CA PHE A 454 13.62 -28.29 35.42
C PHE A 454 12.60 -29.39 35.78
N SER A 455 12.92 -30.65 35.46
CA SER A 455 12.05 -31.79 35.77
C SER A 455 12.69 -32.69 36.83
N ASN A 456 11.89 -33.11 37.81
CA ASN A 456 12.29 -34.09 38.83
C ASN A 456 11.14 -35.07 39.13
N GLU A 457 11.42 -36.11 39.93
CA GLU A 457 10.41 -37.11 40.32
C GLU A 457 9.39 -36.60 41.34
N GLY A 458 9.50 -35.36 41.80
CA GLY A 458 8.61 -34.76 42.79
C GLY A 458 7.20 -34.54 42.26
N LEU A 459 6.21 -34.77 43.13
CA LEU A 459 4.80 -34.61 42.82
C LEU A 459 4.47 -33.20 42.29
N LEU A 460 5.11 -32.17 42.83
CA LEU A 460 4.89 -30.78 42.40
C LEU A 460 5.37 -30.52 40.96
N SER A 461 6.48 -31.14 40.54
CA SER A 461 6.99 -31.03 39.17
C SER A 461 6.04 -31.70 38.17
N GLN A 462 5.45 -32.85 38.53
CA GLN A 462 4.44 -33.51 37.69
C GLN A 462 3.12 -32.71 37.64
N ASN A 463 2.69 -32.18 38.78
CA ASN A 463 1.47 -31.37 38.88
C ASN A 463 1.55 -30.11 38.00
N PHE A 464 2.72 -29.48 37.88
CA PHE A 464 2.91 -28.34 36.99
C PHE A 464 2.55 -28.69 35.53
N VAL A 465 3.01 -29.85 35.04
CA VAL A 465 2.75 -30.30 33.67
C VAL A 465 1.27 -30.66 33.47
N LEU A 466 0.66 -31.36 34.43
CA LEU A 466 -0.77 -31.73 34.37
C LEU A 466 -1.68 -30.50 34.40
N GLN A 467 -1.43 -29.56 35.31
CA GLN A 467 -2.18 -28.30 35.39
C GLN A 467 -2.04 -27.48 34.11
N SER A 468 -0.83 -27.45 33.52
CA SER A 468 -0.59 -26.78 32.24
C SER A 468 -1.47 -27.35 31.12
N LYS A 469 -1.59 -28.68 31.06
CA LYS A 469 -2.43 -29.37 30.08
C LYS A 469 -3.91 -29.06 30.29
N GLU A 470 -4.41 -29.23 31.52
CA GLU A 470 -5.82 -29.00 31.85
C GLU A 470 -6.26 -27.56 31.54
N LEU A 471 -5.42 -26.57 31.88
CA LEU A 471 -5.68 -25.17 31.59
C LEU A 471 -5.81 -24.90 30.08
N LEU A 472 -4.92 -25.46 29.28
CA LEU A 472 -4.92 -25.30 27.83
C LEU A 472 -6.12 -25.98 27.16
N GLU A 473 -6.56 -27.12 27.67
CA GLU A 473 -7.75 -27.83 27.16
C GLU A 473 -9.03 -27.07 27.50
N ASN A 474 -9.18 -26.58 28.73
CA ASN A 474 -10.33 -25.77 29.15
C ASN A 474 -10.43 -24.45 28.35
N TYR A 475 -9.29 -23.85 28.02
CA TYR A 475 -9.26 -22.59 27.30
C TYR A 475 -9.85 -22.67 25.87
N ILE A 476 -9.79 -23.84 25.21
CA ILE A 476 -10.31 -24.01 23.84
C ILE A 476 -11.81 -23.74 23.78
N ALA A 477 -12.59 -24.32 24.70
CA ALA A 477 -14.04 -24.18 24.72
C ALA A 477 -14.46 -22.72 24.99
N GLU A 478 -13.80 -22.07 25.94
CA GLU A 478 -14.08 -20.68 26.33
C GLU A 478 -13.74 -19.69 25.22
N TYR A 479 -12.60 -19.87 24.54
CA TYR A 479 -12.23 -19.02 23.42
C TYR A 479 -13.17 -19.20 22.22
N ILE A 480 -13.59 -20.44 21.94
CA ILE A 480 -14.63 -20.69 20.93
C ILE A 480 -15.91 -19.96 21.31
N ASN A 481 -16.37 -20.09 22.56
CA ASN A 481 -17.58 -19.42 23.04
C ASN A 481 -17.50 -17.90 22.88
N PHE A 482 -16.37 -17.28 23.26
CA PHE A 482 -16.11 -15.85 23.10
C PHE A 482 -16.09 -15.41 21.63
N THR A 483 -15.35 -16.10 20.76
CA THR A 483 -15.27 -15.73 19.34
C THR A 483 -16.59 -15.94 18.60
N SER A 484 -17.41 -16.89 19.08
CA SER A 484 -18.76 -17.17 18.55
C SER A 484 -19.75 -16.02 18.73
N ASP A 485 -19.51 -15.13 19.69
CA ASP A 485 -20.33 -13.92 19.91
C ASP A 485 -20.17 -12.90 18.77
N TYR A 486 -19.14 -13.04 17.93
CA TYR A 486 -18.79 -12.05 16.92
C TYR A 486 -18.69 -12.64 15.52
N LEU A 487 -18.19 -13.86 15.38
CA LEU A 487 -17.97 -14.45 14.07
C LEU A 487 -19.28 -14.84 13.40
N CYS A 488 -19.34 -14.60 12.09
CA CYS A 488 -20.46 -14.95 11.23
C CYS A 488 -20.18 -16.19 10.36
N GLU A 489 -19.05 -16.88 10.59
CA GLU A 489 -18.62 -18.06 9.84
C GLU A 489 -18.70 -19.33 10.72
N PRO A 490 -19.68 -20.22 10.49
CA PRO A 490 -19.88 -21.42 11.31
C PRO A 490 -18.74 -22.44 11.21
N THR A 491 -17.83 -22.34 10.23
CA THR A 491 -16.71 -23.27 10.09
C THR A 491 -15.50 -22.93 10.97
N TRP A 492 -15.54 -21.82 11.70
CA TRP A 492 -14.41 -21.40 12.54
C TRP A 492 -14.19 -22.28 13.78
N PRO A 493 -15.22 -22.63 14.58
CA PRO A 493 -15.02 -23.44 15.79
C PRO A 493 -14.35 -24.78 15.47
N LYS A 494 -13.18 -25.02 16.09
CA LYS A 494 -12.42 -26.27 15.95
C LYS A 494 -11.80 -26.69 17.27
N THR A 495 -12.02 -27.95 17.64
CA THR A 495 -11.54 -28.57 18.86
C THR A 495 -10.45 -29.59 18.52
N GLY A 496 -9.20 -29.15 18.45
CA GLY A 496 -8.08 -29.94 17.93
C GLY A 496 -7.17 -30.53 19.00
N PHE A 497 -6.17 -31.28 18.52
CA PHE A 497 -5.15 -31.95 19.34
C PHE A 497 -3.85 -31.14 19.45
N PHE A 498 -2.95 -31.62 20.31
CA PHE A 498 -1.57 -31.15 20.39
C PHE A 498 -0.69 -31.80 19.32
N THR A 499 0.16 -30.99 18.70
CA THR A 499 1.29 -31.44 17.88
C THR A 499 2.49 -31.68 18.78
N ASN A 500 3.00 -32.91 18.70
CA ASN A 500 4.22 -33.32 19.38
C ASN A 500 5.45 -32.84 18.58
N MET A 501 6.28 -32.02 19.23
CA MET A 501 7.55 -31.50 18.71
C MET A 501 8.72 -31.87 19.61
N SER A 502 8.59 -32.94 20.39
CA SER A 502 9.59 -33.41 21.34
C SER A 502 10.91 -33.74 20.65
N THR A 503 12.00 -33.42 21.32
CA THR A 503 13.38 -33.75 20.94
C THR A 503 13.92 -34.85 21.85
N SER A 504 15.19 -35.20 21.67
CA SER A 504 15.89 -36.07 22.61
C SER A 504 16.09 -35.45 24.00
N SER A 505 15.90 -34.14 24.17
CA SER A 505 16.19 -33.39 25.41
C SER A 505 14.94 -32.79 26.06
N GLU A 506 13.93 -32.41 25.28
CA GLU A 506 12.72 -31.75 25.78
C GLU A 506 11.46 -32.34 25.15
N ASN A 507 10.40 -32.40 25.95
CA ASN A 507 9.06 -32.75 25.49
C ASN A 507 8.27 -31.47 25.19
N VAL A 508 7.76 -31.36 23.96
CA VAL A 508 7.11 -30.14 23.47
C VAL A 508 5.75 -30.50 22.89
N TYR A 509 4.70 -29.87 23.43
CA TYR A 509 3.33 -30.04 22.96
C TYR A 509 2.71 -28.68 22.65
N LEU A 510 2.51 -28.38 21.37
CA LEU A 510 1.88 -27.14 20.91
C LEU A 510 0.54 -27.46 20.23
N GLN A 511 -0.47 -26.63 20.46
CA GLN A 511 -1.77 -26.74 19.78
C GLN A 511 -1.62 -26.63 18.26
N GLU A 512 -2.35 -27.44 17.48
CA GLU A 512 -2.27 -27.43 16.01
C GLU A 512 -3.16 -26.34 15.36
N THR A 513 -2.76 -25.10 15.56
CA THR A 513 -3.44 -23.87 15.11
C THR A 513 -3.01 -23.42 13.71
N PRO A 514 -3.90 -22.88 12.86
CA PRO A 514 -5.37 -22.86 12.94
C PRO A 514 -6.03 -24.11 12.33
N LYS A 515 -5.26 -25.16 12.01
CA LYS A 515 -5.73 -26.31 11.23
C LYS A 515 -6.77 -27.13 12.00
N GLU A 516 -6.39 -27.59 13.19
CA GLU A 516 -7.20 -28.46 14.04
C GLU A 516 -7.84 -27.70 15.20
N THR A 517 -7.26 -26.59 15.66
CA THR A 517 -7.79 -25.76 16.75
C THR A 517 -7.68 -24.27 16.44
N VAL A 518 -8.55 -23.46 17.04
CA VAL A 518 -8.56 -21.99 16.89
C VAL A 518 -7.69 -21.27 17.91
N VAL A 519 -7.24 -21.99 18.94
CA VAL A 519 -6.38 -21.44 20.00
C VAL A 519 -4.92 -21.75 19.67
N ALA A 520 -4.03 -20.80 19.96
CA ALA A 520 -2.59 -21.02 19.96
C ALA A 520 -2.10 -21.14 21.41
N GLY A 521 -1.18 -22.06 21.66
CA GLY A 521 -0.62 -22.28 22.98
C GLY A 521 0.09 -23.62 23.07
N GLY A 522 0.60 -23.93 24.26
CA GLY A 522 1.24 -25.21 24.51
C GLY A 522 2.01 -25.26 25.81
N PHE A 523 2.67 -26.39 26.03
CA PHE A 523 3.53 -26.59 27.18
C PHE A 523 4.81 -27.32 26.79
N VAL A 524 5.88 -27.04 27.52
CA VAL A 524 7.20 -27.67 27.35
C VAL A 524 7.73 -28.12 28.70
N TYR A 525 8.34 -29.29 28.74
CA TYR A 525 9.04 -29.78 29.91
C TYR A 525 10.27 -30.60 29.50
N PRO A 526 11.38 -30.49 30.25
CA PRO A 526 12.61 -31.21 29.93
C PRO A 526 12.48 -32.69 30.34
N ASN A 527 13.42 -33.53 29.91
CA ASN A 527 13.51 -34.90 30.43
C ASN A 527 13.83 -34.91 31.93
N LEU A 528 13.56 -36.04 32.57
CA LEU A 528 13.79 -36.20 34.01
C LEU A 528 15.23 -35.84 34.40
N TYR A 529 15.37 -35.01 35.44
CA TYR A 529 16.64 -34.47 35.94
C TYR A 529 17.43 -33.59 34.95
N SER A 530 16.76 -33.00 33.96
CA SER A 530 17.37 -32.06 33.02
C SER A 530 16.68 -30.70 33.03
N GLU A 531 17.36 -29.71 32.44
CA GLU A 531 16.87 -28.34 32.29
C GLU A 531 16.52 -28.06 30.82
N VAL A 532 15.56 -27.16 30.60
CA VAL A 532 15.23 -26.70 29.23
C VAL A 532 16.43 -25.95 28.65
N SER A 533 16.82 -26.31 27.43
CA SER A 533 17.92 -25.65 26.74
C SER A 533 17.48 -24.34 26.06
N ASN A 534 18.42 -23.42 25.84
CA ASN A 534 18.18 -22.23 25.01
C ASN A 534 17.65 -22.59 23.61
N ALA A 535 18.25 -23.61 22.99
CA ALA A 535 17.86 -24.05 21.67
C ALA A 535 16.45 -24.64 21.67
N GLY A 536 16.11 -25.42 22.69
CA GLY A 536 14.77 -25.95 22.94
C GLY A 536 13.73 -24.84 23.04
N LEU A 537 13.90 -23.93 24.01
CA LEU A 537 12.95 -22.83 24.21
C LEU A 537 12.85 -21.92 22.98
N SER A 538 13.97 -21.60 22.33
CA SER A 538 13.93 -20.77 21.11
C SER A 538 13.08 -21.41 20.02
N ARG A 539 13.24 -22.71 19.76
CA ARG A 539 12.46 -23.44 18.75
C ARG A 539 10.96 -23.45 19.07
N VAL A 540 10.61 -23.62 20.35
CA VAL A 540 9.21 -23.56 20.82
C VAL A 540 8.63 -22.18 20.55
N LEU A 541 9.34 -21.11 20.91
CA LEU A 541 8.91 -19.74 20.66
C LEU A 541 8.77 -19.45 19.16
N ASP A 542 9.72 -19.90 18.32
CA ASP A 542 9.64 -19.73 16.86
C ASP A 542 8.34 -20.35 16.31
N SER A 543 8.06 -21.58 16.73
CA SER A 543 6.87 -22.32 16.27
C SER A 543 5.57 -21.70 16.81
N LEU A 544 5.57 -21.22 18.06
CA LEU A 544 4.41 -20.56 18.68
C LEU A 544 4.02 -19.28 17.92
N PHE A 545 4.98 -18.39 17.65
CA PHE A 545 4.67 -17.11 17.00
C PHE A 545 4.25 -17.27 15.53
N VAL A 546 4.75 -18.29 14.84
CA VAL A 546 4.21 -18.68 13.52
C VAL A 546 2.74 -19.10 13.65
N LYS A 547 2.40 -19.95 14.62
CA LYS A 547 1.02 -20.39 14.84
C LYS A 547 0.08 -19.24 15.24
N VAL A 548 0.55 -18.28 16.04
CA VAL A 548 -0.22 -17.06 16.38
C VAL A 548 -0.46 -16.21 15.13
N ALA A 549 0.56 -16.00 14.30
CA ALA A 549 0.42 -15.25 13.05
C ALA A 549 -0.57 -15.95 12.09
N ASP A 550 -0.40 -17.25 11.86
CA ASP A 550 -1.28 -18.04 10.99
C ASP A 550 -2.74 -18.03 11.48
N ARG A 551 -2.96 -18.10 12.80
CA ARG A 551 -4.29 -17.95 13.40
C ARG A 551 -4.89 -16.59 13.09
N ASN A 552 -4.14 -15.52 13.32
CA ASN A 552 -4.62 -14.15 13.14
C ASN A 552 -4.94 -13.86 11.67
N ASP A 553 -4.12 -14.34 10.76
CA ASP A 553 -4.37 -14.25 9.31
C ASP A 553 -5.62 -15.04 8.90
N ALA A 554 -5.77 -16.27 9.40
CA ALA A 554 -6.96 -17.08 9.14
C ALA A 554 -8.24 -16.41 9.67
N LEU A 555 -8.19 -15.90 10.91
CA LEU A 555 -9.30 -15.19 11.56
C LEU A 555 -9.68 -13.91 10.82
N ALA A 556 -8.71 -13.10 10.40
CA ALA A 556 -8.95 -11.90 9.61
C ALA A 556 -9.56 -12.24 8.24
N ASN A 557 -9.09 -13.31 7.59
CA ASN A 557 -9.58 -13.73 6.27
C ASN A 557 -11.03 -14.23 6.32
N ILE A 558 -11.40 -15.09 7.28
CA ILE A 558 -12.78 -15.56 7.41
C ILE A 558 -13.75 -14.43 7.80
N SER A 559 -13.28 -13.49 8.63
CA SER A 559 -14.03 -12.31 9.05
C SER A 559 -14.33 -11.41 7.85
N ARG A 560 -13.31 -11.07 7.05
CA ARG A 560 -13.49 -10.29 5.82
C ARG A 560 -14.37 -10.99 4.80
N LYS A 561 -14.26 -12.31 4.66
CA LYS A 561 -15.11 -13.08 3.75
C LYS A 561 -16.57 -13.00 4.17
N SER A 562 -16.85 -13.14 5.46
CA SER A 562 -18.19 -13.04 6.02
C SER A 562 -18.75 -11.63 5.86
N GLU A 563 -17.94 -10.62 6.16
CA GLU A 563 -18.28 -9.21 5.97
C GLU A 563 -18.66 -8.93 4.50
N ASN A 564 -17.83 -9.35 3.54
CA ASN A 564 -18.11 -9.13 2.11
C ASN A 564 -19.37 -9.87 1.63
N LYS A 565 -19.70 -11.01 2.25
CA LYS A 565 -20.85 -11.84 1.86
C LYS A 565 -22.17 -11.36 2.49
N TYR A 566 -22.13 -10.97 3.77
CA TYR A 566 -23.32 -10.72 4.58
C TYR A 566 -23.49 -9.26 5.02
N GLY A 567 -22.41 -8.49 5.04
CA GLY A 567 -22.38 -7.13 5.60
C GLY A 567 -23.32 -6.14 4.90
N THR A 568 -23.67 -6.39 3.64
CA THR A 568 -24.61 -5.53 2.89
C THR A 568 -26.08 -5.84 3.16
N LEU A 569 -26.42 -7.06 3.63
CA LEU A 569 -27.82 -7.51 3.72
C LEU A 569 -28.66 -6.56 4.60
N ARG A 570 -28.13 -6.21 5.77
CA ARG A 570 -28.75 -5.27 6.72
C ARG A 570 -27.96 -3.97 6.85
N ALA A 571 -27.27 -3.56 5.77
CA ALA A 571 -26.54 -2.30 5.76
C ALA A 571 -27.48 -1.09 5.86
N VAL A 572 -27.04 -0.10 6.64
CA VAL A 572 -27.71 1.18 6.87
C VAL A 572 -26.85 2.29 6.27
N PRO A 573 -27.37 3.18 5.40
CA PRO A 573 -26.58 4.28 4.86
C PRO A 573 -26.08 5.25 5.93
N THR A 574 -24.92 5.87 5.72
CA THR A 574 -24.43 6.93 6.61
C THR A 574 -25.30 8.19 6.54
N GLN A 575 -25.25 9.01 7.59
CA GLN A 575 -26.05 10.24 7.65
C GLN A 575 -25.72 11.22 6.52
N GLU A 576 -24.45 11.29 6.10
CA GLU A 576 -24.03 12.14 4.98
C GLU A 576 -24.65 11.67 3.66
N ILE A 577 -24.70 10.35 3.42
CA ILE A 577 -25.36 9.80 2.22
C ILE A 577 -26.85 10.13 2.22
N ILE A 578 -27.53 10.00 3.37
CA ILE A 578 -28.94 10.40 3.51
C ILE A 578 -29.12 11.89 3.18
N ASN A 579 -28.22 12.75 3.66
CA ASN A 579 -28.27 14.19 3.39
C ASN A 579 -28.05 14.49 1.89
N LEU A 580 -27.13 13.80 1.23
CA LEU A 580 -26.87 13.95 -0.21
C LEU A 580 -28.05 13.44 -1.07
N CYS A 581 -28.76 12.40 -0.64
CA CYS A 581 -29.98 11.94 -1.30
C CYS A 581 -31.10 12.99 -1.22
N ARG A 582 -31.23 13.72 -0.10
CA ARG A 582 -32.27 14.78 0.04
C ARG A 582 -32.11 15.93 -0.97
N THR A 583 -30.89 16.15 -1.45
CA THR A 583 -30.57 17.21 -2.42
C THR A 583 -30.39 16.68 -3.85
N SER A 584 -30.66 15.39 -4.07
CA SER A 584 -30.48 14.69 -5.33
C SER A 584 -31.81 14.06 -5.80
N PRO A 585 -31.98 13.77 -7.10
CA PRO A 585 -33.10 12.96 -7.58
C PRO A 585 -33.11 11.52 -7.06
N THR A 586 -31.99 11.02 -6.52
CA THR A 586 -31.83 9.63 -6.06
C THR A 586 -32.36 9.45 -4.63
N SER A 587 -33.34 8.57 -4.44
CA SER A 587 -33.83 8.21 -3.10
C SER A 587 -32.82 7.34 -2.35
N VAL A 588 -32.85 7.41 -1.01
CA VAL A 588 -32.06 6.52 -0.14
C VAL A 588 -32.41 5.05 -0.37
N THR A 589 -33.67 4.75 -0.69
CA THR A 589 -34.16 3.40 -0.98
C THR A 589 -33.63 2.84 -2.29
N ASP A 590 -33.16 3.70 -3.21
CA ASP A 590 -32.69 3.31 -4.53
C ASP A 590 -31.20 2.94 -4.51
N ILE A 591 -30.50 3.23 -3.41
CA ILE A 591 -29.08 2.90 -3.25
C ILE A 591 -28.91 1.38 -3.27
N GLU A 592 -28.14 0.87 -4.23
CA GLU A 592 -27.89 -0.55 -4.35
C GLU A 592 -26.89 -1.02 -3.29
N LYS A 593 -27.29 -2.02 -2.50
CA LYS A 593 -26.44 -2.75 -1.56
C LYS A 593 -25.48 -3.68 -2.32
N ASN A 594 -24.38 -3.15 -2.84
CA ASN A 594 -23.38 -3.90 -3.62
C ASN A 594 -22.29 -4.52 -2.73
N ASN A 595 -21.51 -3.69 -2.03
CA ASN A 595 -20.46 -4.13 -1.12
C ASN A 595 -20.45 -3.23 0.14
N VAL A 596 -20.11 -3.78 1.30
CA VAL A 596 -20.09 -3.01 2.56
C VAL A 596 -18.98 -1.95 2.58
N HIS A 597 -17.99 -2.07 1.70
CA HIS A 597 -16.92 -1.13 1.44
C HIS A 597 -17.19 -0.21 0.23
N ASP A 598 -18.46 -0.08 -0.23
CA ASP A 598 -18.80 0.88 -1.28
C ASP A 598 -18.38 2.31 -0.85
N LEU A 599 -17.71 3.02 -1.78
CA LEU A 599 -17.13 4.35 -1.54
C LEU A 599 -17.82 5.42 -2.39
N LEU A 600 -18.05 6.58 -1.76
CA LEU A 600 -18.39 7.82 -2.46
C LEU A 600 -17.26 8.84 -2.25
N PHE A 601 -16.61 9.27 -3.32
CA PHE A 601 -15.56 10.28 -3.26
C PHE A 601 -16.15 11.69 -3.39
N LYS A 602 -15.84 12.53 -2.41
CA LYS A 602 -16.28 13.94 -2.36
C LYS A 602 -15.06 14.85 -2.20
N GLU A 603 -14.95 15.89 -3.02
CA GLU A 603 -13.94 16.92 -2.79
C GLU A 603 -14.40 17.88 -1.68
N MET A 604 -13.50 18.18 -0.74
CA MET A 604 -13.72 19.10 0.36
C MET A 604 -12.57 20.09 0.45
N LEU A 605 -12.88 21.35 0.77
CA LEU A 605 -11.89 22.38 1.07
C LEU A 605 -11.75 22.49 2.59
N LEU A 606 -10.57 22.13 3.10
CA LEU A 606 -10.29 22.02 4.53
C LEU A 606 -9.29 23.07 5.00
N GLU A 607 -9.45 23.52 6.23
CA GLU A 607 -8.46 24.37 6.89
C GLU A 607 -7.25 23.53 7.36
N PRO A 608 -6.01 24.05 7.31
CA PRO A 608 -4.82 23.31 7.73
C PRO A 608 -4.89 22.77 9.17
N GLN A 609 -5.59 23.44 10.09
CA GLN A 609 -5.75 22.96 11.46
C GLN A 609 -6.57 21.68 11.56
N GLN A 610 -7.46 21.40 10.60
CA GLN A 610 -8.23 20.16 10.57
C GLN A 610 -7.39 18.94 10.16
N LEU A 611 -6.22 19.18 9.57
CA LEU A 611 -5.31 18.15 9.06
C LEU A 611 -4.03 18.01 9.88
N SER A 612 -3.76 18.95 10.79
CA SER A 612 -2.49 19.06 11.51
C SER A 612 -2.20 17.90 12.47
N THR A 613 -3.22 17.14 12.87
CA THR A 613 -3.10 15.98 13.74
C THR A 613 -2.70 14.71 13.02
N TYR A 614 -2.71 14.70 11.68
CA TYR A 614 -2.48 13.50 10.88
C TYR A 614 -1.10 13.48 10.23
N ASP A 615 -0.59 12.27 9.98
CA ASP A 615 0.68 12.06 9.31
C ASP A 615 0.59 12.51 7.84
N GLU A 616 1.27 13.60 7.50
CA GLU A 616 1.39 14.07 6.12
C GLU A 616 2.59 13.41 5.42
N GLY A 617 2.36 12.87 4.23
CA GLY A 617 3.40 12.20 3.46
C GLY A 617 3.05 11.98 2.00
N TYR A 618 3.81 11.07 1.39
CA TYR A 618 3.63 10.67 0.01
C TYR A 618 3.52 9.16 -0.11
N LEU A 619 2.65 8.72 -1.01
CA LEU A 619 2.36 7.30 -1.25
C LEU A 619 2.97 6.83 -2.57
N PHE A 620 3.79 5.77 -2.53
CA PHE A 620 4.48 5.20 -3.70
C PHE A 620 4.27 3.70 -3.80
N ASP A 621 4.08 3.18 -5.01
CA ASP A 621 4.29 1.76 -5.24
C ASP A 621 5.80 1.44 -5.33
N THR A 622 6.15 0.15 -5.42
CA THR A 622 7.55 -0.29 -5.44
C THR A 622 8.36 0.33 -6.57
N MET A 623 7.78 0.49 -7.77
CA MET A 623 8.50 1.04 -8.92
C MET A 623 8.65 2.56 -8.80
N GLU A 624 7.62 3.24 -8.31
CA GLU A 624 7.67 4.67 -8.03
C GLU A 624 8.69 5.00 -6.94
N MET A 625 8.77 4.17 -5.89
CA MET A 625 9.76 4.32 -4.82
C MET A 625 11.19 4.16 -5.34
N GLN A 626 11.43 3.16 -6.19
CA GLN A 626 12.73 2.98 -6.83
C GLN A 626 13.10 4.18 -7.72
N ALA A 627 12.16 4.65 -8.54
CA ALA A 627 12.36 5.81 -9.41
C ALA A 627 12.61 7.10 -8.62
N LEU A 628 11.97 7.25 -7.45
CA LEU A 628 12.18 8.36 -6.54
C LEU A 628 13.61 8.37 -5.99
N LEU A 629 14.07 7.25 -5.45
CA LEU A 629 15.41 7.10 -4.89
C LEU A 629 16.48 7.34 -5.94
N ASP A 630 16.32 6.78 -7.14
CA ASP A 630 17.25 7.00 -8.26
C ASP A 630 17.24 8.47 -8.72
N GLY A 631 16.08 9.11 -8.72
CA GLY A 631 15.94 10.54 -8.99
C GLY A 631 16.67 11.42 -7.97
N TYR A 632 16.61 11.09 -6.68
CA TYR A 632 17.37 11.79 -5.65
C TYR A 632 18.87 11.53 -5.76
N ARG A 633 19.31 10.29 -5.99
CA ARG A 633 20.74 9.96 -6.24
C ARG A 633 21.33 10.77 -7.39
N ASP A 634 20.58 10.95 -8.46
CA ASP A 634 20.97 11.78 -9.62
C ASP A 634 21.14 13.26 -9.26
N MET A 635 20.29 13.79 -8.38
CA MET A 635 20.34 15.20 -7.94
C MET A 635 21.40 15.43 -6.87
N MET A 636 21.58 14.45 -5.98
CA MET A 636 22.40 14.51 -4.78
C MET A 636 23.50 13.44 -4.82
N PRO A 637 24.56 13.64 -5.62
CA PRO A 637 25.65 12.68 -5.71
C PRO A 637 26.40 12.58 -4.37
N PHE A 638 26.90 11.39 -4.05
CA PHE A 638 27.75 11.18 -2.88
C PHE A 638 28.99 12.09 -2.92
N ILE A 639 29.27 12.75 -1.80
CA ILE A 639 30.46 13.58 -1.62
C ILE A 639 31.19 13.04 -0.39
N SER A 640 32.37 12.48 -0.59
CA SER A 640 33.17 11.84 0.46
C SER A 640 33.80 12.82 1.46
N ALA A 641 33.65 14.13 1.26
CA ALA A 641 34.29 15.14 2.08
C ALA A 641 33.44 15.53 3.29
N ASP A 642 34.07 15.58 4.46
CA ASP A 642 33.48 16.05 5.73
C ASP A 642 33.10 17.53 5.73
N SER A 643 33.31 18.27 4.65
CA SER A 643 32.72 19.59 4.42
C SER A 643 32.61 19.87 2.93
N LEU A 644 31.58 20.64 2.54
CA LEU A 644 31.40 21.04 1.14
C LEU A 644 32.38 22.16 0.80
N GLY A 645 33.58 21.78 0.39
CA GLY A 645 34.60 22.68 -0.11
C GLY A 645 34.21 23.36 -1.43
N LYS A 646 35.10 24.24 -1.91
CA LYS A 646 34.86 25.04 -3.13
C LYS A 646 34.71 24.14 -4.38
N LYS A 647 35.42 23.01 -4.43
CA LYS A 647 35.38 22.07 -5.57
C LYS A 647 34.06 21.31 -5.58
N GLU A 648 33.65 20.80 -4.42
CA GLU A 648 32.43 20.05 -4.18
C GLU A 648 31.19 20.89 -4.52
N LEU A 649 31.13 22.13 -4.02
CA LEU A 649 30.05 23.08 -4.35
C LEU A 649 30.01 23.41 -5.85
N SER A 650 31.17 23.45 -6.53
CA SER A 650 31.22 23.66 -7.98
C SER A 650 30.64 22.48 -8.74
N VAL A 651 30.94 21.25 -8.31
CA VAL A 651 30.38 20.01 -8.87
C VAL A 651 28.88 19.96 -8.65
N LEU A 652 28.39 20.21 -7.43
CA LEU A 652 26.95 20.25 -7.13
C LEU A 652 26.21 21.27 -7.98
N LYS A 653 26.74 22.49 -8.08
CA LYS A 653 26.15 23.54 -8.93
C LYS A 653 26.07 23.10 -10.39
N LYS A 654 27.11 22.46 -10.91
CA LYS A 654 27.13 21.94 -12.28
C LYS A 654 26.09 20.83 -12.44
N ASN A 655 25.94 19.96 -11.43
CA ASN A 655 24.92 18.92 -11.42
C ASN A 655 23.51 19.50 -11.46
N TYR A 656 23.15 20.41 -10.55
CA TYR A 656 21.83 21.04 -10.55
C TYR A 656 21.53 21.81 -11.84
N LYS A 657 22.53 22.48 -12.44
CA LYS A 657 22.36 23.08 -13.78
C LYS A 657 22.03 22.04 -14.84
N ARG A 658 22.74 20.90 -14.85
CA ARG A 658 22.46 19.77 -15.75
C ARG A 658 21.07 19.21 -15.52
N GLN A 659 20.60 19.10 -14.26
CA GLN A 659 19.24 18.68 -13.95
C GLN A 659 18.19 19.68 -14.49
N CYS A 660 18.42 20.99 -14.34
CA CYS A 660 17.56 22.01 -14.94
C CYS A 660 17.46 21.88 -16.47
N GLU A 661 18.58 21.66 -17.14
CA GLU A 661 18.64 21.46 -18.60
C GLU A 661 17.93 20.17 -19.02
N LEU A 662 18.13 19.09 -18.28
CA LEU A 662 17.46 17.81 -18.49
C LEU A 662 15.93 17.97 -18.40
N VAL A 663 15.43 18.56 -17.31
CA VAL A 663 14.00 18.80 -17.08
C VAL A 663 13.41 19.67 -18.19
N ASN A 664 14.08 20.77 -18.58
CA ASN A 664 13.60 21.64 -19.65
C ASN A 664 13.51 20.89 -20.99
N ARG A 665 14.49 20.03 -21.28
CA ARG A 665 14.50 19.20 -22.49
C ARG A 665 13.36 18.20 -22.48
N LEU A 666 13.16 17.48 -21.38
CA LEU A 666 12.08 16.48 -21.23
C LEU A 666 10.69 17.13 -21.20
N SER A 667 10.59 18.35 -20.67
CA SER A 667 9.34 19.11 -20.60
C SER A 667 8.99 19.83 -21.91
N TYR A 668 9.86 19.76 -22.92
CA TYR A 668 9.76 20.53 -24.16
C TYR A 668 9.50 22.03 -23.94
N ARG A 669 9.90 22.59 -22.80
CA ARG A 669 9.65 24.00 -22.46
C ARG A 669 10.63 24.47 -21.38
N LYS A 670 10.88 25.78 -21.31
CA LYS A 670 11.80 26.35 -20.31
C LYS A 670 11.08 26.58 -18.97
N VAL A 671 10.98 25.52 -18.16
CA VAL A 671 10.37 25.53 -16.82
C VAL A 671 11.37 26.00 -15.75
N LEU A 672 12.63 25.60 -15.88
CA LEU A 672 13.70 25.86 -14.92
C LEU A 672 14.77 26.81 -15.49
N LYS A 673 15.32 27.65 -14.62
CA LYS A 673 16.45 28.56 -14.92
C LYS A 673 17.49 28.41 -13.81
N SER A 674 18.68 28.98 -14.00
CA SER A 674 19.70 29.02 -12.93
C SER A 674 19.26 29.80 -11.69
N LYS A 675 18.25 30.67 -11.82
CA LYS A 675 17.60 31.40 -10.71
C LYS A 675 16.46 30.61 -10.05
N SER A 676 16.12 29.42 -10.52
CA SER A 676 15.12 28.57 -9.85
C SER A 676 15.64 28.11 -8.50
N SER A 677 14.73 27.99 -7.53
CA SER A 677 15.01 27.40 -6.22
C SER A 677 15.30 25.90 -6.35
N ILE A 678 16.03 25.35 -5.39
CA ILE A 678 16.39 23.93 -5.38
C ILE A 678 15.13 23.06 -5.25
N SER A 679 14.18 23.45 -4.39
CA SER A 679 12.90 22.76 -4.23
C SER A 679 12.12 22.68 -5.57
N LYS A 680 12.16 23.74 -6.39
CA LYS A 680 11.56 23.72 -7.72
C LYS A 680 12.27 22.76 -8.68
N VAL A 681 13.59 22.58 -8.55
CA VAL A 681 14.31 21.56 -9.33
C VAL A 681 13.85 20.17 -8.93
N SER A 682 13.80 19.87 -7.62
CA SER A 682 13.29 18.58 -7.10
C SER A 682 11.87 18.30 -7.59
N TYR A 683 10.97 19.27 -7.48
CA TYR A 683 9.57 19.11 -7.87
C TYR A 683 9.39 18.72 -9.34
N HIS A 684 10.14 19.33 -10.27
CA HIS A 684 10.05 18.95 -11.67
C HIS A 684 10.90 17.73 -12.05
N ARG A 685 11.82 17.28 -11.19
CA ARG A 685 12.69 16.12 -11.45
C ARG A 685 12.11 14.82 -10.90
N VAL A 686 11.46 14.86 -9.73
CA VAL A 686 10.96 13.70 -8.99
C VAL A 686 9.51 13.85 -8.51
N SER A 687 8.78 14.87 -8.96
CA SER A 687 7.39 15.18 -8.56
C SER A 687 7.19 15.69 -7.12
N LEU A 688 8.26 15.79 -6.32
CA LEU A 688 8.18 16.19 -4.91
C LEU A 688 8.98 17.49 -4.67
N PRO A 689 8.42 18.50 -4.01
CA PRO A 689 9.22 19.59 -3.49
C PRO A 689 10.14 19.08 -2.36
N SER A 690 11.18 19.85 -2.04
CA SER A 690 12.04 19.52 -0.91
C SER A 690 11.31 19.75 0.41
N SER A 691 11.66 18.94 1.42
CA SER A 691 11.12 19.08 2.78
C SER A 691 11.77 20.23 3.56
N ASP A 692 12.94 20.72 3.13
CA ASP A 692 13.68 21.79 3.81
C ASP A 692 13.32 23.19 3.29
N ASP A 693 12.90 24.07 4.21
CA ASP A 693 12.52 25.45 3.92
C ASP A 693 13.62 26.24 3.18
N LEU A 694 14.89 25.98 3.51
CA LEU A 694 16.04 26.61 2.84
C LEU A 694 16.04 26.36 1.34
N ASN A 695 15.57 25.20 0.86
CA ASN A 695 15.54 24.87 -0.56
C ASN A 695 14.47 25.61 -1.35
N TYR A 696 13.50 26.26 -0.68
CA TYR A 696 12.56 27.17 -1.34
C TYR A 696 13.20 28.52 -1.64
N VAL A 697 14.20 28.93 -0.84
CA VAL A 697 14.88 30.22 -0.96
C VAL A 697 16.20 30.11 -1.75
N VAL A 698 17.00 29.08 -1.47
CA VAL A 698 18.30 28.86 -2.11
C VAL A 698 18.10 28.47 -3.58
N ARG A 699 18.80 29.18 -4.47
CA ARG A 699 18.72 28.98 -5.93
C ARG A 699 19.95 28.28 -6.45
N VAL A 700 19.83 27.60 -7.59
CA VAL A 700 20.95 26.90 -8.24
C VAL A 700 22.17 27.80 -8.47
N LYS A 701 21.97 29.09 -8.81
CA LYS A 701 23.07 30.04 -9.00
C LYS A 701 23.83 30.41 -7.71
N ASP A 702 23.18 30.23 -6.56
CA ASP A 702 23.64 30.64 -5.23
C ASP A 702 24.49 29.55 -4.55
N ILE A 703 24.55 28.33 -5.11
CA ILE A 703 25.46 27.24 -4.69
C ILE A 703 26.92 27.68 -4.92
N ARG A 704 27.47 28.44 -3.98
CA ARG A 704 28.84 28.99 -3.95
C ARG A 704 29.22 29.24 -2.49
N ARG A 705 30.49 29.05 -2.15
CA ARG A 705 31.00 29.10 -0.76
C ARG A 705 30.43 30.24 0.08
N LYS A 706 30.56 31.51 -0.35
CA LYS A 706 30.04 32.67 0.41
C LYS A 706 28.56 32.52 0.76
N LYS A 707 27.71 32.23 -0.23
CA LYS A 707 26.26 32.16 -0.02
C LYS A 707 25.81 30.91 0.72
N CYS A 708 26.47 29.77 0.52
CA CYS A 708 26.18 28.56 1.28
C CYS A 708 26.59 28.70 2.76
N ASN A 709 27.72 29.36 3.04
CA ASN A 709 28.14 29.67 4.41
C ASN A 709 27.17 30.66 5.08
N ASP A 710 26.78 31.74 4.38
CA ASP A 710 25.84 32.73 4.90
C ASP A 710 24.47 32.10 5.28
N SER A 711 24.07 31.03 4.59
CA SER A 711 22.76 30.38 4.77
C SER A 711 22.82 29.02 5.44
N GLU A 712 24.01 28.56 5.86
CA GLU A 712 24.28 27.20 6.35
C GLU A 712 23.73 26.05 5.47
N TRP A 713 23.63 26.30 4.16
CA TRP A 713 23.00 25.34 3.24
C TRP A 713 23.82 24.06 3.06
N ASP A 714 25.13 24.13 3.30
CA ASP A 714 26.01 22.98 3.25
C ASP A 714 25.72 21.94 4.34
N LYS A 715 25.38 22.40 5.55
CA LYS A 715 24.91 21.54 6.65
C LYS A 715 23.56 20.90 6.31
N CYS A 716 22.63 21.71 5.79
CA CYS A 716 21.32 21.23 5.32
C CYS A 716 21.47 20.16 4.23
N TYR A 717 22.38 20.36 3.26
CA TYR A 717 22.64 19.37 2.22
C TYR A 717 23.07 18.00 2.75
N LYS A 718 23.93 17.97 3.77
CA LYS A 718 24.34 16.71 4.39
C LYS A 718 23.20 16.02 5.12
N ASN A 719 22.43 16.76 5.92
CA ASN A 719 21.27 16.21 6.62
C ASN A 719 20.26 15.58 5.63
N MET A 720 19.99 16.29 4.53
CA MET A 720 19.17 15.76 3.43
C MET A 720 19.75 14.48 2.82
N TYR A 721 21.06 14.42 2.64
CA TYR A 721 21.73 13.23 2.11
C TYR A 721 21.68 12.05 3.10
N ASP A 722 21.87 12.30 4.39
CA ASP A 722 21.78 11.29 5.44
C ASP A 722 20.35 10.72 5.52
N ARG A 723 19.32 11.57 5.41
CA ARG A 723 17.92 11.15 5.29
C ARG A 723 17.67 10.28 4.05
N LEU A 724 18.28 10.61 2.90
CA LEU A 724 18.21 9.78 1.70
C LEU A 724 18.83 8.39 1.95
N VAL A 725 20.01 8.32 2.57
CA VAL A 725 20.69 7.04 2.89
C VAL A 725 19.86 6.20 3.86
N GLU A 726 19.27 6.83 4.87
CA GLU A 726 18.38 6.17 5.82
C GLU A 726 17.12 5.63 5.12
N LEU A 727 16.48 6.44 4.26
CA LEU A 727 15.30 6.04 3.50
C LEU A 727 15.60 4.83 2.59
N GLU A 728 16.76 4.83 1.92
CA GLU A 728 17.21 3.68 1.12
C GLU A 728 17.44 2.42 1.97
N LYS A 729 18.01 2.57 3.16
CA LYS A 729 18.25 1.45 4.09
C LYS A 729 16.92 0.86 4.57
N LEU A 730 15.95 1.71 4.92
CA LEU A 730 14.61 1.28 5.34
C LEU A 730 13.86 0.58 4.20
N PHE A 731 13.96 1.09 2.97
CA PHE A 731 13.36 0.47 1.80
C PHE A 731 13.98 -0.91 1.51
N LYS A 732 15.30 -1.01 1.45
CA LYS A 732 16.01 -2.29 1.19
C LYS A 732 15.81 -3.35 2.28
N SER A 733 15.66 -2.93 3.53
CA SER A 733 15.43 -3.84 4.67
C SER A 733 13.95 -4.24 4.84
N GLY A 734 13.04 -3.68 4.03
CA GLY A 734 11.60 -3.90 4.16
C GLY A 734 11.09 -3.47 5.54
N ARG A 735 11.55 -2.31 6.03
CA ARG A 735 11.15 -1.69 7.31
C ARG A 735 10.41 -0.36 7.12
N LEU A 736 10.24 0.09 5.89
CA LEU A 736 9.48 1.29 5.57
C LEU A 736 7.99 1.05 5.80
N LYS A 737 7.27 2.03 6.38
CA LYS A 737 5.83 1.93 6.65
C LYS A 737 5.05 1.64 5.36
N THR A 738 4.28 0.56 5.37
CA THR A 738 3.44 0.17 4.24
C THR A 738 1.95 0.37 4.54
N VAL A 739 1.20 0.71 3.50
CA VAL A 739 -0.26 0.90 3.56
C VAL A 739 -0.91 0.06 2.46
N PRO A 740 -1.85 -0.84 2.79
CA PRO A 740 -2.61 -1.58 1.80
C PRO A 740 -3.70 -0.68 1.18
N VAL A 741 -3.78 -0.69 -0.15
CA VAL A 741 -4.81 0.01 -0.92
C VAL A 741 -5.39 -0.95 -1.94
N ALA A 742 -6.65 -1.35 -1.73
CA ALA A 742 -7.37 -2.27 -2.60
C ALA A 742 -6.53 -3.53 -2.95
N GLY A 743 -6.00 -4.20 -1.91
CA GLY A 743 -5.18 -5.41 -2.06
C GLY A 743 -3.73 -5.20 -2.53
N LYS A 744 -3.32 -3.98 -2.91
CA LYS A 744 -1.94 -3.66 -3.29
C LYS A 744 -1.21 -2.90 -2.18
N THR A 745 0.02 -3.29 -1.90
CA THR A 745 0.86 -2.62 -0.90
C THR A 745 1.54 -1.38 -1.48
N TYR A 746 1.44 -0.27 -0.76
CA TYR A 746 2.13 0.99 -1.05
C TYR A 746 3.04 1.37 0.11
N TYR A 747 4.08 2.16 -0.17
CA TYR A 747 4.98 2.74 0.82
C TYR A 747 4.54 4.16 1.15
N PHE A 748 4.36 4.42 2.44
CA PHE A 748 4.09 5.76 2.95
C PHE A 748 5.40 6.38 3.45
N VAL A 749 5.79 7.52 2.87
CA VAL A 749 6.98 8.27 3.26
C VAL A 749 6.55 9.62 3.84
N PRO A 750 6.75 9.87 5.14
CA PRO A 750 6.47 11.17 5.75
C PRO A 750 7.26 12.29 5.06
N ILE A 751 6.68 13.50 4.94
CA ILE A 751 7.37 14.64 4.28
C ILE A 751 8.75 14.90 4.90
N LYS A 752 8.85 14.86 6.23
CA LYS A 752 10.09 15.16 6.96
C LYS A 752 11.21 14.15 6.71
N ALA A 753 10.88 12.93 6.27
CA ALA A 753 11.84 11.88 5.95
C ALA A 753 12.47 12.07 4.55
N LEU A 754 11.95 12.98 3.72
CA LEU A 754 12.48 13.24 2.38
C LEU A 754 13.54 14.34 2.36
N PRO A 755 14.48 14.30 1.39
CA PRO A 755 15.36 15.41 1.05
C PRO A 755 14.63 16.61 0.42
#